data_AF-A0A9N9PZY5-F1
#
_entry.id   AF-A0A9N9PZY5-F1
#
_cell.length_a   1.000
_cell.length_b   1.000
_cell.length_c   1.000
_cell.angle_alpha   90.00
_cell.angle_beta   90.00
_cell.angle_gamma   90.00
#
_symmetry.space_group_name_H-M   'P 1'
#
loop_
_entity.id
_entity.type
_entity.pdbx_description
1 polymer ?
#
loop_
_entity_poly.entity_id
_entity_poly.type
_entity_poly.pdbx_seq_one_letter_code
_entity_poly.pdbx_strand_id
1 'polypeptide(L)'
;MEGGRSRIVQLAAVIDRRTNEIDQYFSANSLPSPSFSVDAAPTLPLPQSLLKSRDEILEACTELQALAEGPVVHLTRLTSPTINILMSLQAILRFNIAGNLDIEEEATYEELAKRCNIDVQDARRLLRLAISNHIFLEPRKGIISHSAISKVLVQLPLVSQWVGIVCDEMWPSGCRTVDAMEKWPSSQEPTETGFSLVNGKSFFEVLQSDPGRGQRFVDGMKFLQSAPQFDIQHLLRDLEWTAETCPDLMVDIGGSHGSIDIQLLRKFPGLRCEVQDLAETVDSATIPDDLKPRLEFRAHNFFTEQPTRHADVYFLRSILHDWSDKYAIQILKNLVPALKRGSKVIINEVCLPEPNVLPFYHDQLLRGYDLAMKQNFNSKERDESEWKDLLLAADTRLSSDEQGDEQAVVSLQAISPITNINCEHNMTATPYLTIRISEHTELIMEASQGKERDEPLKESEIGVTNTTPVETTIANKPRNMGGLSWFFVVLSLISSMFLFALDNTIVANIQPSIIDSFQNVDKLPWVSVSYPLGVIALNLLLSNLFMLFDNKLLFIAGVVFFEIGSAVCGAAPNMTALIVGRVVCGIGGVGIYVGAMNLLSVLTTETERPMYLSFVGLTWGVGTVLGPIIGGAFADSAATWRWSFYLNLFVGAAAAPIYIFLLPSHNPGIGSSIVSRLQTLDWVGAILNCGALVSLVMGISFGGGVYSWNSGQIIGLLVTSGILWVFFIVQQTFAILTTKEHRLFPVKILKMTEMSILFAQIASAATVVYIPLYFVPLYFQFVKNDSPFDAAIRLLPLVFAQVVGVILSGALMNKVGYYLPWYVAGGIFSLVGGSLLYRVNIDTNSSAIYGYSVLVGLGSGLYVQASYPVAQLKVAASEIPRVVAFIGYGHIVGITLGLTISGSVFLNEATDKISEILPLLPRKVVQKGVTGAGGEFFETISPSQREEVLKAIVQSISNVYVMVIAAGAVTITLCFFMKREKLPTQKTSSVSTETITESVVGDGTS
;
A
#
# COMPACT_ATOMS: atom_id res chain seq x y z
N MET A 1 1.89 -31.57 1.80
CA MET A 1 1.65 -31.28 0.37
C MET A 1 1.65 -32.60 -0.38
N GLU A 2 0.47 -33.16 -0.65
CA GLU A 2 0.36 -34.39 -1.43
C GLU A 2 0.46 -34.10 -2.93
N GLY A 3 1.28 -34.86 -3.65
CA GLY A 3 1.13 -35.03 -5.10
C GLY A 3 1.52 -33.87 -6.01
N GLY A 4 2.57 -33.09 -5.72
CA GLY A 4 3.36 -32.33 -6.72
C GLY A 4 2.69 -31.25 -7.59
N ARG A 5 1.37 -31.04 -7.47
CA ARG A 5 0.59 -30.04 -8.23
C ARG A 5 0.55 -28.70 -7.49
N SER A 6 0.53 -27.59 -8.23
CA SER A 6 0.41 -26.24 -7.65
C SER A 6 -0.93 -26.02 -6.94
N ARG A 7 -0.98 -25.11 -5.96
CA ARG A 7 -2.19 -24.83 -5.17
C ARG A 7 -3.39 -24.46 -6.06
N ILE A 8 -3.19 -23.63 -7.08
CA ILE A 8 -4.25 -23.27 -8.05
C ILE A 8 -4.87 -24.49 -8.76
N VAL A 9 -4.08 -25.53 -9.05
CA VAL A 9 -4.58 -26.78 -9.67
C VAL A 9 -5.29 -27.66 -8.64
N GLN A 10 -4.85 -27.64 -7.37
CA GLN A 10 -5.56 -28.32 -6.28
C GLN A 10 -6.93 -27.69 -6.04
N LEU A 11 -7.01 -26.36 -6.00
CA LEU A 11 -8.25 -25.61 -5.81
C LEU A 11 -9.23 -25.84 -6.98
N ALA A 12 -8.75 -25.76 -8.23
CA ALA A 12 -9.58 -26.09 -9.39
C ALA A 12 -10.15 -27.53 -9.33
N ALA A 13 -9.37 -28.50 -8.83
CA ALA A 13 -9.82 -29.88 -8.65
C ALA A 13 -10.77 -30.07 -7.44
N VAL A 14 -10.78 -29.16 -6.46
CA VAL A 14 -11.81 -29.12 -5.40
C VAL A 14 -13.11 -28.53 -5.97
N ILE A 15 -13.03 -27.40 -6.68
CA ILE A 15 -14.18 -26.75 -7.32
C ILE A 15 -14.89 -27.74 -8.26
N ASP A 16 -14.15 -28.39 -9.16
CA ASP A 16 -14.70 -29.41 -10.07
C ASP A 16 -15.41 -30.53 -9.31
N ARG A 17 -14.72 -31.20 -8.38
CA ARG A 17 -15.28 -32.33 -7.62
C ARG A 17 -16.55 -31.95 -6.85
N ARG A 18 -16.52 -30.85 -6.11
CA ARG A 18 -17.65 -30.42 -5.26
C ARG A 18 -18.81 -29.86 -6.07
N THR A 19 -18.53 -29.19 -7.19
CA THR A 19 -19.59 -28.74 -8.11
C THR A 19 -20.31 -29.94 -8.72
N ASN A 20 -19.59 -31.00 -9.10
CA ASN A 20 -20.19 -32.25 -9.57
C ASN A 20 -21.08 -32.92 -8.50
N GLU A 21 -20.71 -32.90 -7.21
CA GLU A 21 -21.57 -33.42 -6.12
C GLU A 21 -22.90 -32.65 -6.02
N ILE A 22 -22.86 -31.32 -6.16
CA ILE A 22 -24.06 -30.47 -6.16
C ILE A 22 -24.90 -30.70 -7.43
N ASP A 23 -24.28 -30.70 -8.61
CA ASP A 23 -24.98 -30.89 -9.89
C ASP A 23 -25.67 -32.27 -9.98
N GLN A 24 -25.01 -33.32 -9.46
CA GLN A 24 -25.61 -34.65 -9.31
C GLN A 24 -26.84 -34.63 -8.39
N TYR A 25 -26.80 -33.89 -7.27
CA TYR A 25 -27.95 -33.76 -6.38
C TYR A 25 -29.12 -33.03 -7.05
N PHE A 26 -28.86 -31.92 -7.75
CA PHE A 26 -29.89 -31.19 -8.49
C PHE A 26 -30.52 -32.09 -9.58
N SER A 27 -29.68 -32.76 -10.37
CA SER A 27 -30.11 -33.70 -11.41
C SER A 27 -30.92 -34.88 -10.84
N ALA A 28 -30.46 -35.50 -9.76
CA ALA A 28 -31.13 -36.66 -9.14
C ALA A 28 -32.49 -36.31 -8.52
N ASN A 29 -32.69 -35.06 -8.08
CA ASN A 29 -33.94 -34.59 -7.48
C ASN A 29 -34.83 -33.81 -8.46
N SER A 30 -34.48 -33.77 -9.77
CA SER A 30 -35.18 -32.97 -10.79
C SER A 30 -35.31 -31.49 -10.45
N LEU A 31 -34.31 -30.92 -9.78
CA LEU A 31 -34.27 -29.51 -9.40
C LEU A 31 -33.61 -28.68 -10.52
N PRO A 32 -34.09 -27.44 -10.80
CA PRO A 32 -33.48 -26.58 -11.81
C PRO A 32 -32.07 -26.15 -11.38
N SER A 33 -31.09 -26.29 -12.27
CA SER A 33 -29.70 -25.94 -12.01
C SER A 33 -29.56 -24.48 -11.54
N PRO A 34 -28.61 -24.16 -10.63
CA PRO A 34 -28.39 -22.79 -10.15
C PRO A 34 -28.13 -21.79 -11.29
N SER A 35 -28.84 -20.67 -11.29
CA SER A 35 -28.70 -19.61 -12.29
C SER A 35 -29.03 -18.22 -11.70
N PHE A 36 -28.83 -17.17 -12.49
CA PHE A 36 -29.28 -15.81 -12.19
C PHE A 36 -30.55 -15.40 -12.96
N SER A 37 -31.18 -16.33 -13.68
CA SER A 37 -32.41 -16.04 -14.43
C SER A 37 -33.59 -15.79 -13.48
N VAL A 38 -34.61 -15.04 -13.94
CA VAL A 38 -35.70 -14.56 -13.08
C VAL A 38 -36.53 -15.68 -12.46
N ASP A 39 -36.54 -16.87 -13.05
CA ASP A 39 -37.20 -18.09 -12.58
C ASP A 39 -36.43 -18.83 -11.46
N ALA A 40 -35.16 -18.52 -11.23
CA ALA A 40 -34.34 -19.22 -10.22
C ALA A 40 -34.85 -19.04 -8.78
N ALA A 41 -34.61 -20.07 -7.96
CA ALA A 41 -34.91 -20.05 -6.53
C ALA A 41 -34.02 -19.04 -5.78
N PRO A 42 -34.55 -18.32 -4.78
CA PRO A 42 -33.79 -17.30 -4.03
C PRO A 42 -32.69 -17.90 -3.13
N THR A 43 -32.77 -19.20 -2.84
CA THR A 43 -31.82 -19.96 -2.02
C THR A 43 -31.59 -21.33 -2.65
N LEU A 44 -30.36 -21.85 -2.58
CA LEU A 44 -30.06 -23.21 -3.04
C LEU A 44 -30.68 -24.23 -2.05
N PRO A 45 -31.59 -25.13 -2.49
CA PRO A 45 -32.24 -26.13 -1.63
C PRO A 45 -31.30 -27.32 -1.34
N LEU A 46 -30.14 -27.05 -0.73
CA LEU A 46 -29.14 -28.07 -0.42
C LEU A 46 -29.43 -28.76 0.92
N PRO A 47 -29.30 -30.09 1.00
CA PRO A 47 -29.35 -30.81 2.27
C PRO A 47 -28.07 -30.53 3.09
N GLN A 48 -28.15 -30.72 4.41
CA GLN A 48 -27.02 -30.52 5.34
C GLN A 48 -25.73 -31.24 4.88
N SER A 49 -25.85 -32.44 4.28
CA SER A 49 -24.73 -33.21 3.75
C SER A 49 -23.93 -32.52 2.64
N LEU A 50 -24.55 -31.60 1.89
CA LEU A 50 -23.92 -30.88 0.77
C LEU A 50 -23.58 -29.42 1.07
N LEU A 51 -23.93 -28.91 2.25
CA LEU A 51 -23.51 -27.57 2.67
C LEU A 51 -21.98 -27.49 2.77
N LYS A 52 -21.33 -28.54 3.30
CA LYS A 52 -19.86 -28.68 3.27
C LYS A 52 -19.29 -28.56 1.85
N SER A 53 -19.90 -29.22 0.86
CA SER A 53 -19.44 -29.15 -0.53
C SER A 53 -19.60 -27.75 -1.11
N ARG A 54 -20.70 -27.04 -0.81
CA ARG A 54 -20.88 -25.62 -1.16
C ARG A 54 -19.80 -24.75 -0.53
N ASP A 55 -19.54 -24.93 0.76
CA ASP A 55 -18.63 -24.08 1.52
C ASP A 55 -17.16 -24.29 1.07
N GLU A 56 -16.78 -25.53 0.72
CA GLU A 56 -15.50 -25.84 0.06
C GLU A 56 -15.38 -25.23 -1.35
N ILE A 57 -16.47 -25.08 -2.11
CA ILE A 57 -16.46 -24.35 -3.39
C ILE A 57 -16.24 -22.85 -3.16
N LEU A 58 -16.95 -22.23 -2.22
CA LEU A 58 -16.83 -20.80 -1.93
C LEU A 58 -15.41 -20.44 -1.46
N GLU A 59 -14.86 -21.24 -0.55
CA GLU A 59 -13.46 -21.16 -0.11
C GLU A 59 -12.50 -21.28 -1.30
N ALA A 60 -12.63 -22.35 -2.10
CA ALA A 60 -11.71 -22.61 -3.19
C ALA A 60 -11.78 -21.59 -4.32
N CYS A 61 -12.97 -21.08 -4.64
CA CYS A 61 -13.17 -19.97 -5.60
C CYS A 61 -12.52 -18.68 -5.10
N THR A 62 -12.67 -18.36 -3.81
CA THR A 62 -12.12 -17.14 -3.20
C THR A 62 -10.58 -17.18 -3.19
N GLU A 63 -9.98 -18.29 -2.73
CA GLU A 63 -8.53 -18.47 -2.72
C GLU A 63 -7.98 -18.53 -4.16
N LEU A 64 -8.65 -19.25 -5.08
CA LEU A 64 -8.22 -19.36 -6.47
C LEU A 64 -8.25 -18.00 -7.18
N GLN A 65 -9.28 -17.18 -6.94
CA GLN A 65 -9.34 -15.82 -7.47
C GLN A 65 -8.18 -14.97 -6.94
N ALA A 66 -7.93 -14.95 -5.63
CA ALA A 66 -6.83 -14.18 -5.04
C ALA A 66 -5.45 -14.63 -5.55
N LEU A 67 -5.24 -15.94 -5.74
CA LEU A 67 -4.01 -16.50 -6.30
C LEU A 67 -3.85 -16.23 -7.80
N ALA A 68 -4.93 -16.24 -8.57
CA ALA A 68 -4.92 -15.97 -10.02
C ALA A 68 -4.73 -14.48 -10.33
N GLU A 69 -5.31 -13.60 -9.52
CA GLU A 69 -5.05 -12.16 -9.53
C GLU A 69 -3.60 -11.86 -9.13
N GLY A 70 -3.08 -12.58 -8.14
CA GLY A 70 -1.81 -12.25 -7.49
C GLY A 70 -1.92 -10.97 -6.66
N PRO A 71 -0.93 -10.69 -5.79
CA PRO A 71 -1.08 -9.70 -4.72
C PRO A 71 -1.33 -8.27 -5.21
N VAL A 72 -0.81 -7.89 -6.37
CA VAL A 72 -1.00 -6.54 -6.93
C VAL A 72 -2.43 -6.37 -7.46
N VAL A 73 -2.88 -7.26 -8.35
CA VAL A 73 -4.24 -7.15 -8.93
C VAL A 73 -5.28 -7.32 -7.83
N HIS A 74 -5.07 -8.25 -6.90
CA HIS A 74 -5.95 -8.48 -5.76
C HIS A 74 -6.10 -7.21 -4.91
N LEU A 75 -4.99 -6.58 -4.49
CA LEU A 75 -5.04 -5.33 -3.73
C LEU A 75 -5.72 -4.20 -4.53
N THR A 76 -5.43 -4.07 -5.83
CA THR A 76 -6.11 -3.06 -6.67
C THR A 76 -7.59 -3.36 -6.90
N ARG A 77 -8.03 -4.63 -6.81
CA ARG A 77 -9.44 -5.02 -6.87
C ARG A 77 -10.18 -4.63 -5.59
N LEU A 78 -9.53 -4.74 -4.42
CA LEU A 78 -10.11 -4.24 -3.17
C LEU A 78 -10.34 -2.71 -3.22
N THR A 79 -9.57 -1.99 -4.02
CA THR A 79 -9.73 -0.54 -4.29
C THR A 79 -10.35 -0.22 -5.67
N SER A 80 -10.93 -1.21 -6.36
CA SER A 80 -11.47 -1.04 -7.72
C SER A 80 -12.78 -0.25 -7.70
N PRO A 81 -13.16 0.45 -8.80
CA PRO A 81 -14.48 1.07 -8.96
C PRO A 81 -15.69 0.15 -8.69
N THR A 82 -15.50 -1.17 -8.64
CA THR A 82 -16.50 -2.15 -8.18
C THR A 82 -16.95 -1.95 -6.73
N ILE A 83 -16.16 -1.28 -5.87
CA ILE A 83 -16.57 -0.92 -4.50
C ILE A 83 -17.82 -0.03 -4.46
N ASN A 84 -18.12 0.69 -5.55
CA ASN A 84 -19.30 1.54 -5.67
C ASN A 84 -20.63 0.75 -5.80
N ILE A 85 -20.62 -0.58 -5.71
CA ILE A 85 -21.85 -1.40 -5.79
C ILE A 85 -22.87 -1.04 -4.70
N LEU A 86 -22.41 -0.63 -3.51
CA LEU A 86 -23.28 -0.17 -2.42
C LEU A 86 -24.01 1.13 -2.76
N MET A 87 -23.40 2.03 -3.56
CA MET A 87 -24.08 3.21 -4.11
C MET A 87 -25.19 2.81 -5.08
N SER A 88 -24.94 1.83 -5.96
CA SER A 88 -25.97 1.30 -6.86
C SER A 88 -27.12 0.64 -6.09
N LEU A 89 -26.83 -0.20 -5.09
CA LEU A 89 -27.84 -0.82 -4.23
C LEU A 89 -28.66 0.22 -3.44
N GLN A 90 -27.99 1.22 -2.84
CA GLN A 90 -28.65 2.32 -2.16
C GLN A 90 -29.60 3.08 -3.10
N ALA A 91 -29.18 3.36 -4.33
CA ALA A 91 -30.05 4.02 -5.32
C ALA A 91 -31.22 3.12 -5.76
N ILE A 92 -30.99 1.82 -5.97
CA ILE A 92 -32.05 0.84 -6.30
C ILE A 92 -33.12 0.83 -5.21
N LEU A 93 -32.73 0.87 -3.94
CA LEU A 93 -33.68 0.92 -2.81
C LEU A 93 -34.35 2.29 -2.66
N ARG A 94 -33.58 3.39 -2.63
CA ARG A 94 -34.11 4.75 -2.37
C ARG A 94 -35.02 5.27 -3.48
N PHE A 95 -34.74 4.95 -4.75
CA PHE A 95 -35.61 5.29 -5.88
C PHE A 95 -36.61 4.17 -6.22
N ASN A 96 -36.69 3.11 -5.40
CA ASN A 96 -37.50 1.91 -5.61
C ASN A 96 -37.41 1.36 -7.05
N ILE A 97 -36.20 1.27 -7.60
CA ILE A 97 -35.99 0.92 -9.02
C ILE A 97 -36.47 -0.51 -9.29
N ALA A 98 -36.20 -1.44 -8.37
CA ALA A 98 -36.66 -2.81 -8.47
C ALA A 98 -38.19 -2.94 -8.36
N GLY A 99 -38.87 -2.09 -7.57
CA GLY A 99 -40.33 -2.12 -7.44
C GLY A 99 -41.09 -1.30 -8.48
N ASN A 100 -40.39 -0.63 -9.42
CA ASN A 100 -40.97 0.13 -10.54
C ASN A 100 -40.85 -0.63 -11.89
N LEU A 101 -40.39 -1.87 -11.85
CA LEU A 101 -40.31 -2.81 -12.96
C LEU A 101 -41.12 -4.05 -12.55
N ASP A 102 -42.08 -4.49 -13.37
CA ASP A 102 -42.78 -5.74 -13.07
C ASP A 102 -41.83 -6.93 -13.31
N ILE A 103 -41.97 -8.01 -12.53
CA ILE A 103 -40.97 -9.11 -12.50
C ILE A 103 -40.73 -9.75 -13.89
N GLU A 104 -41.78 -9.89 -14.69
CA GLU A 104 -41.74 -10.45 -16.06
C GLU A 104 -41.62 -9.36 -17.14
N GLU A 105 -41.48 -8.09 -16.77
CA GLU A 105 -41.40 -6.96 -17.69
C GLU A 105 -39.95 -6.67 -18.12
N GLU A 106 -39.82 -6.18 -19.35
CA GLU A 106 -38.60 -5.56 -19.86
C GLU A 106 -38.86 -4.07 -20.12
N ALA A 107 -38.02 -3.18 -19.58
CA ALA A 107 -38.15 -1.73 -19.76
C ALA A 107 -36.88 -1.09 -20.30
N THR A 108 -36.99 0.03 -21.02
CA THR A 108 -35.82 0.85 -21.37
C THR A 108 -35.29 1.61 -20.15
N TYR A 109 -34.01 2.02 -20.22
CA TYR A 109 -33.43 2.95 -19.24
C TYR A 109 -34.27 4.23 -19.11
N GLU A 110 -34.77 4.76 -20.22
CA GLU A 110 -35.60 5.96 -20.31
C GLU A 110 -36.95 5.79 -19.59
N GLU A 111 -37.64 4.66 -19.78
CA GLU A 111 -38.91 4.35 -19.11
C GLU A 111 -38.72 4.15 -17.62
N LEU A 112 -37.73 3.35 -17.22
CA LEU A 112 -37.47 3.05 -15.82
C LEU A 112 -37.00 4.30 -15.06
N ALA A 113 -36.14 5.12 -15.66
CA ALA A 113 -35.72 6.41 -15.10
C ALA A 113 -36.92 7.37 -14.89
N LYS A 114 -37.86 7.41 -15.85
CA LYS A 114 -39.09 8.19 -15.74
C LYS A 114 -40.02 7.70 -14.62
N ARG A 115 -40.16 6.38 -14.42
CA ARG A 115 -40.94 5.80 -13.32
C ARG A 115 -40.33 6.13 -11.95
N CYS A 116 -39.00 6.04 -11.85
CA CYS A 116 -38.26 6.24 -10.60
C CYS A 116 -37.92 7.71 -10.30
N ASN A 117 -38.29 8.65 -11.20
CA ASN A 117 -37.97 10.08 -11.12
C ASN A 117 -36.46 10.37 -10.95
N ILE A 118 -35.64 9.75 -11.79
CA ILE A 118 -34.17 9.92 -11.84
C ILE A 118 -33.71 10.32 -13.25
N ASP A 119 -32.51 10.90 -13.34
CA ASP A 119 -31.89 11.16 -14.65
C ASP A 119 -31.56 9.86 -15.39
N VAL A 120 -31.72 9.86 -16.72
CA VAL A 120 -31.54 8.69 -17.57
C VAL A 120 -30.07 8.23 -17.63
N GLN A 121 -29.10 9.16 -17.59
CA GLN A 121 -27.68 8.79 -17.57
C GLN A 121 -27.28 8.23 -16.20
N ASP A 122 -27.78 8.79 -15.11
CA ASP A 122 -27.49 8.27 -13.77
C ASP A 122 -28.15 6.91 -13.55
N ALA A 123 -29.42 6.73 -13.94
CA ALA A 123 -30.08 5.42 -13.97
C ALA A 123 -29.24 4.39 -14.73
N ARG A 124 -28.77 4.74 -15.93
CA ARG A 124 -27.94 3.90 -16.79
C ARG A 124 -26.59 3.56 -16.17
N ARG A 125 -25.95 4.49 -15.47
CA ARG A 125 -24.65 4.26 -14.80
C ARG A 125 -24.82 3.34 -13.59
N LEU A 126 -25.81 3.61 -12.74
CA LEU A 126 -26.13 2.85 -11.53
C LEU A 126 -26.54 1.41 -11.87
N LEU A 127 -27.45 1.24 -12.83
CA LEU A 127 -27.94 -0.07 -13.24
C LEU A 127 -26.87 -0.88 -13.97
N ARG A 128 -26.01 -0.29 -14.80
CA ARG A 128 -24.93 -1.06 -15.45
C ARG A 128 -23.92 -1.65 -14.48
N LEU A 129 -23.59 -0.94 -13.40
CA LEU A 129 -22.79 -1.49 -12.32
C LEU A 129 -23.54 -2.60 -11.56
N ALA A 130 -24.86 -2.47 -11.39
CA ALA A 130 -25.69 -3.51 -10.80
C ALA A 130 -25.77 -4.77 -11.69
N ILE A 131 -25.90 -4.60 -13.01
CA ILE A 131 -25.90 -5.67 -14.01
C ILE A 131 -24.56 -6.40 -14.06
N SER A 132 -23.43 -5.70 -13.96
CA SER A 132 -22.10 -6.34 -13.89
C SER A 132 -21.88 -7.15 -12.60
N ASN A 133 -22.79 -7.04 -11.62
CA ASN A 133 -22.82 -7.84 -10.40
C ASN A 133 -24.08 -8.74 -10.34
N HIS A 134 -24.68 -9.05 -11.50
CA HIS A 134 -25.85 -9.92 -11.69
C HIS A 134 -27.15 -9.47 -10.98
N ILE A 135 -27.24 -8.24 -10.47
CA ILE A 135 -28.43 -7.74 -9.77
C ILE A 135 -29.60 -7.54 -10.73
N PHE A 136 -29.36 -7.04 -11.94
CA PHE A 136 -30.32 -6.95 -13.03
C PHE A 136 -29.71 -7.56 -14.30
N LEU A 137 -30.51 -7.71 -15.36
CA LEU A 137 -30.04 -8.15 -16.68
C LEU A 137 -30.22 -7.02 -17.71
N GLU A 138 -29.28 -6.90 -18.67
CA GLU A 138 -29.46 -6.13 -19.92
C GLU A 138 -29.56 -7.14 -21.09
N PRO A 139 -30.67 -7.90 -21.25
CA PRO A 139 -30.79 -8.99 -22.23
C PRO A 139 -30.61 -8.52 -23.68
N ARG A 140 -30.91 -7.24 -23.94
CA ARG A 140 -30.67 -6.55 -25.21
C ARG A 140 -30.19 -5.14 -24.90
N LYS A 141 -29.30 -4.58 -25.73
CA LYS A 141 -28.74 -3.24 -25.52
C LYS A 141 -29.84 -2.20 -25.29
N GLY A 142 -29.83 -1.55 -24.13
CA GLY A 142 -30.80 -0.52 -23.74
C GLY A 142 -32.05 -1.03 -23.01
N ILE A 143 -32.25 -2.35 -22.92
CA ILE A 143 -33.41 -3.01 -22.32
C ILE A 143 -32.99 -3.69 -21.02
N ILE A 144 -33.75 -3.48 -19.94
CA ILE A 144 -33.48 -3.98 -18.59
C ILE A 144 -34.59 -4.91 -18.14
N SER A 145 -34.23 -6.01 -17.50
CA SER A 145 -35.16 -6.95 -16.88
C SER A 145 -34.65 -7.44 -15.52
N HIS A 146 -35.53 -8.06 -14.74
CA HIS A 146 -35.15 -8.67 -13.46
C HIS A 146 -34.18 -9.84 -13.63
N SER A 147 -33.29 -10.00 -12.64
CA SER A 147 -32.58 -11.25 -12.38
C SER A 147 -33.20 -11.91 -11.15
N ALA A 148 -32.74 -13.12 -10.80
CA ALA A 148 -33.05 -13.75 -9.52
C ALA A 148 -32.80 -12.80 -8.31
N ILE A 149 -31.75 -11.97 -8.39
CA ILE A 149 -31.27 -11.11 -7.31
C ILE A 149 -32.15 -9.85 -7.16
N SER A 150 -32.46 -9.11 -8.24
CA SER A 150 -33.39 -7.97 -8.11
C SER A 150 -34.81 -8.41 -7.81
N LYS A 151 -35.23 -9.60 -8.27
CA LYS A 151 -36.51 -10.21 -7.87
C LYS A 151 -36.59 -10.39 -6.35
N VAL A 152 -35.50 -10.86 -5.71
CA VAL A 152 -35.42 -11.01 -4.24
C VAL A 152 -35.62 -9.69 -3.51
N LEU A 153 -35.08 -8.57 -4.02
CA LEU A 153 -35.26 -7.23 -3.41
C LEU A 153 -36.73 -6.77 -3.37
N VAL A 154 -37.59 -7.31 -4.25
CA VAL A 154 -39.03 -7.03 -4.32
C VAL A 154 -39.84 -8.08 -3.54
N GLN A 155 -39.54 -9.36 -3.74
CA GLN A 155 -40.34 -10.48 -3.21
C GLN A 155 -40.03 -10.85 -1.76
N LEU A 156 -38.85 -10.50 -1.22
CA LEU A 156 -38.45 -10.80 0.15
C LEU A 156 -38.16 -9.51 0.93
N PRO A 157 -39.19 -8.88 1.53
CA PRO A 157 -39.06 -7.56 2.18
C PRO A 157 -37.96 -7.48 3.25
N LEU A 158 -37.76 -8.55 4.04
CA LEU A 158 -36.74 -8.57 5.09
C LEU A 158 -35.30 -8.52 4.52
N VAL A 159 -35.06 -9.12 3.35
CA VAL A 159 -33.77 -9.00 2.63
C VAL A 159 -33.56 -7.56 2.20
N SER A 160 -34.62 -6.91 1.69
CA SER A 160 -34.60 -5.50 1.27
C SER A 160 -34.30 -4.58 2.45
N GLN A 161 -34.89 -4.83 3.64
CA GLN A 161 -34.55 -4.08 4.86
C GLN A 161 -33.09 -4.29 5.29
N TRP A 162 -32.58 -5.53 5.29
CA TRP A 162 -31.18 -5.81 5.62
C TRP A 162 -30.20 -5.11 4.66
N VAL A 163 -30.40 -5.21 3.34
CA VAL A 163 -29.57 -4.47 2.36
C VAL A 163 -29.70 -2.96 2.58
N GLY A 164 -30.88 -2.48 2.98
CA GLY A 164 -31.10 -1.10 3.41
C GLY A 164 -30.26 -0.68 4.63
N ILE A 165 -30.13 -1.52 5.66
CA ILE A 165 -29.23 -1.26 6.81
C ILE A 165 -27.78 -1.18 6.35
N VAL A 166 -27.33 -2.13 5.53
CA VAL A 166 -25.95 -2.14 5.00
C VAL A 166 -25.65 -0.86 4.21
N CYS A 167 -26.58 -0.41 3.37
CA CYS A 167 -26.40 0.74 2.49
C CYS A 167 -26.57 2.10 3.19
N ASP A 168 -27.56 2.26 4.06
CA ASP A 168 -27.91 3.55 4.68
C ASP A 168 -27.24 3.77 6.04
N GLU A 169 -26.91 2.70 6.78
CA GLU A 169 -26.35 2.77 8.13
C GLU A 169 -24.87 2.37 8.17
N MET A 170 -24.56 1.13 7.77
CA MET A 170 -23.22 0.55 7.98
C MET A 170 -22.18 1.18 7.05
N TRP A 171 -22.46 1.31 5.75
CA TRP A 171 -21.50 1.81 4.76
C TRP A 171 -21.07 3.27 5.00
N PRO A 172 -21.99 4.23 5.26
CA PRO A 172 -21.58 5.60 5.64
C PRO A 172 -20.75 5.62 6.93
N SER A 173 -21.11 4.79 7.91
CA SER A 173 -20.43 4.72 9.21
C SER A 173 -19.00 4.20 9.08
N GLY A 174 -18.79 3.13 8.31
CA GLY A 174 -17.47 2.57 8.00
C GLY A 174 -16.54 3.58 7.34
N CYS A 175 -17.06 4.37 6.40
CA CYS A 175 -16.33 5.48 5.77
C CYS A 175 -15.90 6.60 6.74
N ARG A 176 -16.40 6.62 7.98
CA ARG A 176 -16.08 7.60 9.03
C ARG A 176 -15.45 6.96 10.28
N THR A 177 -15.26 5.65 10.32
CA THR A 177 -14.74 4.96 11.52
C THR A 177 -13.29 5.31 11.82
N VAL A 178 -12.44 5.44 10.80
CA VAL A 178 -11.05 5.87 10.98
C VAL A 178 -11.00 7.31 11.50
N ASP A 179 -11.81 8.21 10.94
CA ASP A 179 -11.96 9.59 11.44
C ASP A 179 -12.43 9.63 12.92
N ALA A 180 -13.32 8.72 13.32
CA ALA A 180 -13.74 8.60 14.71
C ALA A 180 -12.59 8.10 15.61
N MET A 181 -11.79 7.13 15.15
CA MET A 181 -10.60 6.65 15.86
C MET A 181 -9.50 7.71 15.98
N GLU A 182 -9.32 8.58 14.97
CA GLU A 182 -8.38 9.71 15.04
C GLU A 182 -8.89 10.80 16.00
N LYS A 183 -10.21 11.07 16.01
CA LYS A 183 -10.83 12.08 16.87
C LYS A 183 -10.93 11.64 18.34
N TRP A 184 -11.19 10.36 18.56
CA TRP A 184 -11.49 9.76 19.86
C TRP A 184 -10.66 8.46 20.06
N PRO A 185 -9.32 8.58 20.17
CA PRO A 185 -8.44 7.43 20.28
C PRO A 185 -8.74 6.61 21.53
N SER A 186 -8.83 5.29 21.36
CA SER A 186 -9.19 4.33 22.42
C SER A 186 -10.53 4.59 23.12
N SER A 187 -11.44 5.36 22.53
CA SER A 187 -12.78 5.58 23.10
C SER A 187 -13.57 4.28 23.17
N GLN A 188 -14.38 4.20 24.22
CA GLN A 188 -15.35 3.15 24.50
C GLN A 188 -16.79 3.70 24.53
N GLU A 189 -17.00 4.99 24.21
CA GLU A 189 -18.31 5.63 24.26
C GLU A 189 -19.13 5.33 23.00
N PRO A 190 -20.43 4.96 23.11
CA PRO A 190 -21.29 4.64 21.96
C PRO A 190 -21.67 5.87 21.10
N THR A 191 -21.41 7.08 21.60
CA THR A 191 -21.60 8.37 20.92
C THR A 191 -20.35 8.85 20.16
N GLU A 192 -19.24 8.10 20.24
CA GLU A 192 -17.94 8.46 19.67
C GLU A 192 -17.51 7.53 18.52
N THR A 193 -18.49 7.16 17.68
CA THR A 193 -18.35 6.17 16.60
C THR A 193 -18.31 6.80 15.20
N GLY A 194 -17.97 5.99 14.19
CA GLY A 194 -18.15 6.36 12.78
C GLY A 194 -19.61 6.70 12.47
N PHE A 195 -20.54 5.91 13.01
CA PHE A 195 -21.98 6.17 12.93
C PHE A 195 -22.38 7.52 13.56
N SER A 196 -21.85 7.87 14.72
CA SER A 196 -22.13 9.15 15.37
C SER A 196 -21.51 10.34 14.65
N LEU A 197 -20.40 10.17 13.91
CA LEU A 197 -19.90 11.20 13.00
C LEU A 197 -20.81 11.44 11.78
N VAL A 198 -21.60 10.44 11.37
CA VAL A 198 -22.59 10.58 10.28
C VAL A 198 -23.90 11.18 10.80
N ASN A 199 -24.38 10.70 11.96
CA ASN A 199 -25.74 10.96 12.43
C ASN A 199 -25.86 11.97 13.58
N GLY A 200 -24.76 12.33 14.25
CA GLY A 200 -24.75 13.25 15.39
C GLY A 200 -25.30 12.67 16.72
N LYS A 201 -25.61 11.37 16.75
CA LYS A 201 -26.12 10.60 17.91
C LYS A 201 -25.54 9.18 17.89
N SER A 202 -25.65 8.43 18.99
CA SER A 202 -25.37 6.99 19.00
C SER A 202 -26.41 6.19 18.19
N PHE A 203 -26.11 4.91 17.91
CA PHE A 203 -26.95 4.04 17.08
C PHE A 203 -28.39 3.92 17.62
N PHE A 204 -28.56 3.53 18.88
CA PHE A 204 -29.87 3.33 19.48
C PHE A 204 -30.66 4.64 19.66
N GLU A 205 -30.00 5.75 19.97
CA GLU A 205 -30.65 7.08 20.01
C GLU A 205 -31.21 7.51 18.64
N VAL A 206 -30.57 7.09 17.54
CA VAL A 206 -31.11 7.31 16.19
C VAL A 206 -32.36 6.47 15.98
N LEU A 207 -32.30 5.16 16.26
CA LEU A 207 -33.45 4.26 16.08
C LEU A 207 -34.67 4.68 16.91
N GLN A 208 -34.47 5.15 18.14
CA GLN A 208 -35.53 5.71 18.99
C GLN A 208 -36.11 7.01 18.41
N SER A 209 -35.25 7.88 17.83
CA SER A 209 -35.71 9.17 17.29
C SER A 209 -36.25 9.12 15.85
N ASP A 210 -36.08 8.00 15.15
CA ASP A 210 -36.62 7.74 13.81
C ASP A 210 -37.25 6.34 13.76
N PRO A 211 -38.57 6.23 14.03
CA PRO A 211 -39.29 4.95 14.02
C PRO A 211 -39.23 4.20 12.68
N GLY A 212 -39.00 4.89 11.56
CA GLY A 212 -38.84 4.25 10.26
C GLY A 212 -37.52 3.49 10.14
N ARG A 213 -36.43 4.09 10.65
CA ARG A 213 -35.12 3.44 10.76
C ARG A 213 -35.14 2.35 11.84
N GLY A 214 -35.80 2.59 12.98
CA GLY A 214 -36.05 1.58 14.01
C GLY A 214 -36.74 0.33 13.46
N GLN A 215 -37.85 0.49 12.73
CA GLN A 215 -38.58 -0.63 12.12
C GLN A 215 -37.72 -1.37 11.08
N ARG A 216 -36.98 -0.65 10.22
CA ARG A 216 -36.03 -1.27 9.28
C ARG A 216 -34.99 -2.10 10.01
N PHE A 217 -34.41 -1.59 11.10
CA PHE A 217 -33.42 -2.32 11.89
C PHE A 217 -34.01 -3.63 12.45
N VAL A 218 -35.17 -3.56 13.09
CA VAL A 218 -35.90 -4.73 13.62
C VAL A 218 -36.15 -5.78 12.52
N ASP A 219 -36.64 -5.38 11.34
CA ASP A 219 -36.94 -6.32 10.26
C ASP A 219 -35.69 -6.87 9.56
N GLY A 220 -34.59 -6.11 9.50
CA GLY A 220 -33.30 -6.61 9.06
C GLY A 220 -32.65 -7.58 10.07
N MET A 221 -32.81 -7.36 11.38
CA MET A 221 -32.37 -8.33 12.39
C MET A 221 -33.14 -9.64 12.31
N LYS A 222 -34.46 -9.60 12.04
CA LYS A 222 -35.24 -10.82 11.76
C LYS A 222 -34.69 -11.61 10.56
N PHE A 223 -34.20 -10.92 9.52
CA PHE A 223 -33.54 -11.59 8.40
C PHE A 223 -32.22 -12.24 8.83
N LEU A 224 -31.34 -11.51 9.52
CA LEU A 224 -30.05 -12.04 9.98
C LEU A 224 -30.24 -13.27 10.89
N GLN A 225 -31.15 -13.19 11.85
CA GLN A 225 -31.50 -14.27 12.78
C GLN A 225 -32.18 -15.47 12.11
N SER A 226 -32.68 -15.34 10.88
CA SER A 226 -33.23 -16.46 10.09
C SER A 226 -32.15 -17.31 9.40
N ALA A 227 -30.90 -16.85 9.37
CA ALA A 227 -29.81 -17.61 8.76
C ALA A 227 -29.43 -18.82 9.65
N PRO A 228 -29.07 -19.98 9.07
CA PRO A 228 -28.85 -21.23 9.83
C PRO A 228 -27.82 -21.13 10.95
N GLN A 229 -26.87 -20.19 10.88
CA GLN A 229 -25.88 -19.97 11.93
C GLN A 229 -26.50 -19.44 13.23
N PHE A 230 -27.64 -18.74 13.17
CA PHE A 230 -28.32 -18.16 14.33
C PHE A 230 -29.44 -19.05 14.87
N ASP A 231 -29.61 -20.27 14.32
CA ASP A 231 -30.68 -21.20 14.67
C ASP A 231 -30.59 -21.59 16.17
N ILE A 232 -31.73 -21.44 16.85
CA ILE A 232 -31.90 -21.79 18.27
C ILE A 232 -31.59 -23.27 18.54
N GLN A 233 -31.66 -24.17 17.54
CA GLN A 233 -31.28 -25.58 17.71
C GLN A 233 -29.82 -25.77 18.17
N HIS A 234 -28.94 -24.80 17.90
CA HIS A 234 -27.58 -24.81 18.46
C HIS A 234 -27.64 -24.64 19.98
N LEU A 235 -28.17 -23.50 20.46
CA LEU A 235 -28.42 -23.25 21.88
C LEU A 235 -29.19 -24.39 22.57
N LEU A 236 -30.25 -24.92 21.93
CA LEU A 236 -31.11 -25.96 22.50
C LEU A 236 -30.46 -27.34 22.66
N ARG A 237 -29.41 -27.64 21.90
CA ARG A 237 -28.57 -28.83 22.10
C ARG A 237 -27.63 -28.59 23.27
N ASP A 238 -27.01 -27.43 23.29
CA ASP A 238 -25.91 -27.10 24.18
C ASP A 238 -26.42 -26.60 25.56
N LEU A 239 -27.72 -26.34 25.72
CA LEU A 239 -28.38 -26.10 27.02
C LEU A 239 -28.53 -27.36 27.88
N GLU A 240 -28.44 -28.57 27.33
CA GLU A 240 -28.49 -29.86 28.06
C GLU A 240 -29.69 -30.08 29.02
N TRP A 241 -30.66 -29.16 29.06
CA TRP A 241 -31.81 -29.27 29.97
C TRP A 241 -32.68 -30.47 29.62
N THR A 242 -33.05 -31.22 30.64
CA THR A 242 -34.05 -32.30 30.62
C THR A 242 -35.31 -31.85 31.35
N ALA A 243 -36.38 -32.64 31.32
CA ALA A 243 -37.59 -32.37 32.09
C ALA A 243 -37.36 -32.31 33.62
N GLU A 244 -36.24 -32.88 34.12
CA GLU A 244 -35.88 -32.95 35.54
C GLU A 244 -34.80 -31.92 35.94
N THR A 245 -34.10 -31.32 34.97
CA THR A 245 -32.96 -30.39 35.19
C THR A 245 -33.21 -28.99 34.63
N CYS A 246 -34.41 -28.75 34.10
CA CYS A 246 -34.85 -27.43 33.62
C CYS A 246 -35.02 -26.46 34.81
N PRO A 247 -34.58 -25.19 34.69
CA PRO A 247 -34.81 -24.16 35.71
C PRO A 247 -36.30 -23.76 35.87
N ASP A 248 -36.69 -23.32 37.06
CA ASP A 248 -38.06 -22.87 37.38
C ASP A 248 -38.33 -21.41 36.92
N LEU A 249 -37.30 -20.57 36.92
CA LEU A 249 -37.34 -19.20 36.40
C LEU A 249 -36.06 -18.82 35.65
N MET A 250 -36.21 -18.44 34.40
CA MET A 250 -35.21 -17.75 33.57
C MET A 250 -35.59 -16.28 33.41
N VAL A 251 -34.62 -15.38 33.50
CA VAL A 251 -34.75 -13.96 33.14
C VAL A 251 -33.94 -13.71 31.88
N ASP A 252 -34.58 -13.36 30.76
CA ASP A 252 -33.91 -12.98 29.52
C ASP A 252 -33.69 -11.47 29.48
N ILE A 253 -32.43 -11.04 29.56
CA ILE A 253 -32.04 -9.62 29.67
C ILE A 253 -31.69 -9.11 28.26
N GLY A 254 -32.56 -8.25 27.73
CA GLY A 254 -32.49 -7.78 26.34
C GLY A 254 -33.22 -8.69 25.34
N GLY A 255 -34.14 -9.55 25.81
CA GLY A 255 -34.83 -10.54 24.96
C GLY A 255 -35.80 -9.98 23.91
N SER A 256 -35.92 -8.66 23.80
CA SER A 256 -36.76 -7.96 22.83
C SER A 256 -38.22 -8.43 22.84
N HIS A 257 -38.66 -9.18 21.81
CA HIS A 257 -40.02 -9.70 21.68
C HIS A 257 -40.16 -11.17 22.12
N GLY A 258 -39.17 -11.73 22.84
CA GLY A 258 -39.25 -13.06 23.45
C GLY A 258 -39.32 -14.23 22.47
N SER A 259 -38.80 -14.07 21.24
CA SER A 259 -38.91 -15.08 20.17
C SER A 259 -38.16 -16.38 20.48
N ILE A 260 -37.17 -16.32 21.37
CA ILE A 260 -36.37 -17.45 21.86
C ILE A 260 -37.07 -18.10 23.05
N ASP A 261 -37.59 -17.32 24.01
CA ASP A 261 -38.38 -17.77 25.16
C ASP A 261 -39.60 -18.56 24.74
N ILE A 262 -40.34 -18.08 23.74
CA ILE A 262 -41.52 -18.77 23.20
C ILE A 262 -41.15 -20.19 22.73
N GLN A 263 -39.94 -20.39 22.19
CA GLN A 263 -39.46 -21.70 21.75
C GLN A 263 -38.93 -22.55 22.91
N LEU A 264 -38.22 -21.94 23.87
CA LEU A 264 -37.77 -22.59 25.11
C LEU A 264 -38.96 -23.09 25.95
N LEU A 265 -39.95 -22.23 26.22
CA LEU A 265 -41.18 -22.55 26.96
C LEU A 265 -42.02 -23.64 26.30
N ARG A 266 -41.96 -23.77 24.97
CA ARG A 266 -42.61 -24.87 24.22
C ARG A 266 -41.85 -26.19 24.32
N LYS A 267 -40.52 -26.16 24.36
CA LYS A 267 -39.69 -27.35 24.57
C LYS A 267 -39.67 -27.81 26.04
N PHE A 268 -39.78 -26.88 26.98
CA PHE A 268 -39.64 -27.10 28.42
C PHE A 268 -40.90 -26.66 29.18
N PRO A 269 -41.84 -27.58 29.49
CA PRO A 269 -43.12 -27.23 30.13
C PRO A 269 -43.00 -26.68 31.56
N GLY A 270 -41.93 -27.02 32.29
CA GLY A 270 -41.70 -26.53 33.66
C GLY A 270 -41.14 -25.10 33.73
N LEU A 271 -40.54 -24.61 32.65
CA LEU A 271 -39.90 -23.30 32.59
C LEU A 271 -40.92 -22.15 32.69
N ARG A 272 -40.52 -21.08 33.38
CA ARG A 272 -41.09 -19.74 33.26
C ARG A 272 -40.00 -18.76 32.81
N CYS A 273 -40.36 -17.81 31.95
CA CYS A 273 -39.49 -16.75 31.46
C CYS A 273 -40.04 -15.37 31.85
N GLU A 274 -39.17 -14.51 32.37
CA GLU A 274 -39.36 -13.07 32.42
C GLU A 274 -38.45 -12.43 31.36
N VAL A 275 -39.03 -11.82 30.33
CA VAL A 275 -38.29 -11.12 29.28
C VAL A 275 -38.19 -9.65 29.63
N GLN A 276 -36.95 -9.16 29.75
CA GLN A 276 -36.62 -7.79 30.12
C GLN A 276 -36.10 -7.01 28.92
N ASP A 277 -36.69 -5.85 28.66
CA ASP A 277 -36.23 -4.91 27.61
C ASP A 277 -36.67 -3.48 27.97
N LEU A 278 -36.34 -2.50 27.14
CA LEU A 278 -36.83 -1.13 27.28
C LEU A 278 -38.36 -1.08 27.18
N ALA A 279 -38.97 -0.10 27.86
CA ALA A 279 -40.44 0.01 27.96
C ALA A 279 -41.13 0.02 26.59
N GLU A 280 -40.56 0.73 25.60
CA GLU A 280 -41.10 0.81 24.24
C GLU A 280 -41.15 -0.57 23.54
N THR A 281 -40.13 -1.40 23.73
CA THR A 281 -40.07 -2.78 23.19
C THR A 281 -41.06 -3.70 23.89
N VAL A 282 -41.19 -3.56 25.22
CA VAL A 282 -42.12 -4.33 26.04
C VAL A 282 -43.57 -3.99 25.70
N ASP A 283 -43.89 -2.71 25.50
CA ASP A 283 -45.22 -2.24 25.11
C ASP A 283 -45.64 -2.74 23.71
N SER A 284 -44.68 -3.02 22.81
CA SER A 284 -44.94 -3.62 21.49
C SER A 284 -44.94 -5.16 21.45
N ALA A 285 -44.55 -5.83 22.54
CA ALA A 285 -44.45 -7.29 22.59
C ALA A 285 -45.83 -7.97 22.69
N THR A 286 -45.94 -9.19 22.15
CA THR A 286 -47.20 -9.97 22.17
C THR A 286 -46.98 -11.37 22.73
N ILE A 287 -47.67 -11.70 23.81
CA ILE A 287 -47.60 -13.02 24.46
C ILE A 287 -48.65 -13.97 23.82
N PRO A 288 -48.24 -15.13 23.28
CA PRO A 288 -49.17 -16.17 22.84
C PRO A 288 -50.09 -16.65 23.96
N ASP A 289 -51.38 -16.87 23.67
CA ASP A 289 -52.39 -17.24 24.68
C ASP A 289 -52.02 -18.49 25.48
N ASP A 290 -51.33 -19.46 24.86
CA ASP A 290 -50.84 -20.70 25.47
C ASP A 290 -49.70 -20.49 26.47
N LEU A 291 -49.01 -19.35 26.43
CA LEU A 291 -47.83 -19.05 27.23
C LEU A 291 -48.03 -17.96 28.29
N LYS A 292 -49.16 -17.25 28.30
CA LYS A 292 -49.50 -16.21 29.32
C LYS A 292 -49.25 -16.60 30.79
N PRO A 293 -49.43 -17.86 31.24
CA PRO A 293 -49.12 -18.24 32.63
C PRO A 293 -47.62 -18.42 32.94
N ARG A 294 -46.74 -18.39 31.92
CA ARG A 294 -45.31 -18.73 32.02
C ARG A 294 -44.37 -17.76 31.31
N LEU A 295 -44.90 -16.77 30.58
CA LEU A 295 -44.14 -15.71 29.91
C LEU A 295 -44.64 -14.35 30.40
N GLU A 296 -43.76 -13.57 31.01
CA GLU A 296 -43.99 -12.19 31.43
C GLU A 296 -43.00 -11.28 30.71
N PHE A 297 -43.43 -10.08 30.30
CA PHE A 297 -42.52 -9.03 29.82
C PHE A 297 -42.42 -7.93 30.87
N ARG A 298 -41.21 -7.45 31.15
CA ARG A 298 -40.93 -6.43 32.15
C ARG A 298 -40.02 -5.33 31.60
N ALA A 299 -40.46 -4.08 31.72
CA ALA A 299 -39.60 -2.95 31.40
C ALA A 299 -38.41 -2.87 32.37
N HIS A 300 -37.19 -3.00 31.86
CA HIS A 300 -35.93 -2.85 32.60
C HIS A 300 -34.82 -2.26 31.72
N ASN A 301 -33.89 -1.57 32.34
CA ASN A 301 -32.68 -1.07 31.71
C ASN A 301 -31.48 -1.74 32.41
N PHE A 302 -30.74 -2.58 31.68
CA PHE A 302 -29.59 -3.33 32.20
C PHE A 302 -28.42 -2.46 32.71
N PHE A 303 -28.42 -1.15 32.45
CA PHE A 303 -27.53 -0.19 33.13
C PHE A 303 -27.97 0.20 34.54
N THR A 304 -29.09 -0.31 35.02
CA THR A 304 -29.53 -0.24 36.41
C THR A 304 -29.54 -1.64 37.06
N GLU A 305 -29.45 -1.70 38.39
CA GLU A 305 -29.42 -2.94 39.16
C GLU A 305 -30.59 -3.89 38.77
N GLN A 306 -30.29 -5.19 38.64
CA GLN A 306 -31.25 -6.21 38.20
C GLN A 306 -32.41 -6.37 39.21
N PRO A 307 -33.67 -6.05 38.83
CA PRO A 307 -34.79 -5.98 39.77
C PRO A 307 -35.41 -7.36 40.10
N THR A 308 -35.21 -8.37 39.26
CA THR A 308 -35.62 -9.76 39.54
C THR A 308 -34.47 -10.49 40.18
N ARG A 309 -34.55 -10.67 41.50
CA ARG A 309 -33.54 -11.37 42.30
C ARG A 309 -33.86 -12.86 42.42
N HIS A 310 -32.82 -13.66 42.58
CA HIS A 310 -32.90 -15.09 42.92
C HIS A 310 -33.51 -16.00 41.82
N ALA A 311 -33.47 -15.58 40.55
CA ALA A 311 -33.79 -16.47 39.43
C ALA A 311 -32.75 -17.60 39.31
N ASP A 312 -33.14 -18.70 38.67
CA ASP A 312 -32.27 -19.86 38.45
C ASP A 312 -31.31 -19.62 37.29
N VAL A 313 -31.78 -18.93 36.25
CA VAL A 313 -30.99 -18.53 35.09
C VAL A 313 -31.20 -17.06 34.76
N TYR A 314 -30.09 -16.37 34.45
CA TYR A 314 -30.10 -15.08 33.78
C TYR A 314 -29.46 -15.26 32.41
N PHE A 315 -30.19 -14.93 31.35
CA PHE A 315 -29.81 -15.15 29.96
C PHE A 315 -29.51 -13.80 29.29
N LEU A 316 -28.45 -13.78 28.48
CA LEU A 316 -28.09 -12.65 27.60
C LEU A 316 -27.71 -13.23 26.24
N ARG A 317 -28.28 -12.71 25.15
CA ARG A 317 -28.01 -13.19 23.79
C ARG A 317 -27.91 -12.05 22.79
N SER A 318 -26.76 -11.91 22.13
CA SER A 318 -26.50 -10.80 21.19
C SER A 318 -26.78 -9.44 21.83
N ILE A 319 -26.21 -9.23 23.02
CA ILE A 319 -26.33 -8.00 23.82
C ILE A 319 -24.95 -7.45 24.15
N LEU A 320 -24.08 -8.26 24.74
CA LEU A 320 -22.78 -7.81 25.24
C LEU A 320 -21.80 -7.49 24.10
N HIS A 321 -22.04 -7.97 22.88
CA HIS A 321 -21.27 -7.57 21.69
C HIS A 321 -21.61 -6.17 21.15
N ASP A 322 -22.79 -5.60 21.46
CA ASP A 322 -23.14 -4.20 21.15
C ASP A 322 -22.47 -3.21 22.11
N TRP A 323 -21.86 -3.69 23.20
CA TRP A 323 -21.28 -2.85 24.25
C TRP A 323 -19.76 -3.06 24.38
N SER A 324 -19.02 -1.96 24.47
CA SER A 324 -17.60 -1.98 24.83
C SER A 324 -17.39 -2.51 26.25
N ASP A 325 -16.16 -2.94 26.57
CA ASP A 325 -15.86 -3.64 27.83
C ASP A 325 -16.29 -2.84 29.08
N LYS A 326 -16.12 -1.50 29.07
CA LYS A 326 -16.63 -0.57 30.08
C LYS A 326 -18.12 -0.79 30.39
N TYR A 327 -18.96 -0.90 29.36
CA TYR A 327 -20.42 -1.01 29.50
C TYR A 327 -20.87 -2.44 29.74
N ALA A 328 -20.24 -3.43 29.10
CA ALA A 328 -20.50 -4.84 29.35
C ALA A 328 -20.16 -5.24 30.81
N ILE A 329 -19.04 -4.75 31.36
CA ILE A 329 -18.69 -4.89 32.78
C ILE A 329 -19.76 -4.24 33.69
N GLN A 330 -20.30 -3.08 33.31
CA GLN A 330 -21.35 -2.42 34.10
C GLN A 330 -22.66 -3.22 34.12
N ILE A 331 -23.07 -3.79 32.98
CA ILE A 331 -24.24 -4.68 32.87
C ILE A 331 -24.07 -5.90 33.78
N LEU A 332 -22.91 -6.56 33.72
CA LEU A 332 -22.61 -7.72 34.57
C LEU A 332 -22.56 -7.34 36.06
N LYS A 333 -21.97 -6.19 36.42
CA LYS A 333 -21.96 -5.67 37.81
C LYS A 333 -23.36 -5.35 38.34
N ASN A 334 -24.29 -4.92 37.48
CA ASN A 334 -25.68 -4.69 37.87
C ASN A 334 -26.48 -5.99 38.07
N LEU A 335 -26.07 -7.07 37.40
CA LEU A 335 -26.65 -8.41 37.55
C LEU A 335 -26.18 -9.12 38.83
N VAL A 336 -24.89 -8.99 39.18
CA VAL A 336 -24.25 -9.68 40.31
C VAL A 336 -25.04 -9.61 41.65
N PRO A 337 -25.60 -8.47 42.09
CA PRO A 337 -26.39 -8.40 43.34
C PRO A 337 -27.68 -9.22 43.36
N ALA A 338 -28.19 -9.65 42.19
CA ALA A 338 -29.41 -10.42 42.05
C ALA A 338 -29.19 -11.94 42.11
N LEU A 339 -27.97 -12.41 41.87
CA LEU A 339 -27.60 -13.83 41.84
C LEU A 339 -27.77 -14.48 43.22
N LYS A 340 -28.42 -15.65 43.28
CA LYS A 340 -28.37 -16.56 44.44
C LYS A 340 -27.26 -17.59 44.23
N ARG A 341 -26.86 -18.29 45.30
CA ARG A 341 -26.05 -19.50 45.17
C ARG A 341 -26.77 -20.50 44.26
N GLY A 342 -26.07 -21.01 43.24
CA GLY A 342 -26.64 -21.88 42.20
C GLY A 342 -27.35 -21.16 41.04
N SER A 343 -27.50 -19.83 41.03
CA SER A 343 -27.91 -19.11 39.81
C SER A 343 -26.88 -19.30 38.70
N LYS A 344 -27.34 -19.57 37.48
CA LYS A 344 -26.48 -19.62 36.29
C LYS A 344 -26.63 -18.33 35.50
N VAL A 345 -25.53 -17.74 35.07
CA VAL A 345 -25.53 -16.73 34.01
C VAL A 345 -25.21 -17.45 32.70
N ILE A 346 -26.05 -17.28 31.68
CA ILE A 346 -25.88 -17.85 30.35
C ILE A 346 -25.72 -16.72 29.35
N ILE A 347 -24.51 -16.59 28.81
CA ILE A 347 -24.17 -15.62 27.76
C ILE A 347 -24.08 -16.40 26.45
N ASN A 348 -24.89 -16.05 25.45
CA ASN A 348 -24.91 -16.63 24.11
C ASN A 348 -24.52 -15.56 23.08
N GLU A 349 -23.22 -15.48 22.80
CA GLU A 349 -22.60 -14.43 21.99
C GLU A 349 -21.69 -15.05 20.92
N VAL A 350 -21.32 -14.28 19.90
CA VAL A 350 -20.29 -14.71 18.94
C VAL A 350 -18.94 -14.75 19.65
N CYS A 351 -18.15 -15.81 19.36
CA CYS A 351 -16.81 -16.00 19.90
C CYS A 351 -15.79 -15.90 18.77
N LEU A 352 -14.84 -14.96 18.85
CA LEU A 352 -13.76 -14.92 17.87
C LEU A 352 -12.83 -16.12 18.09
N PRO A 353 -12.61 -16.98 17.07
CA PRO A 353 -11.68 -18.08 17.18
C PRO A 353 -10.24 -17.59 17.07
N GLU A 354 -9.34 -18.40 17.61
CA GLU A 354 -7.89 -18.25 17.49
C GLU A 354 -7.45 -18.04 16.02
N PRO A 355 -6.40 -17.23 15.76
CA PRO A 355 -5.97 -16.93 14.40
C PRO A 355 -5.62 -18.18 13.58
N ASN A 356 -6.10 -18.22 12.33
CA ASN A 356 -5.90 -19.32 11.36
C ASN A 356 -6.63 -20.63 11.70
N VAL A 357 -7.63 -20.62 12.59
CA VAL A 357 -8.46 -21.80 12.89
C VAL A 357 -9.61 -22.00 11.89
N LEU A 358 -10.18 -20.91 11.36
CA LEU A 358 -11.24 -20.97 10.34
C LEU A 358 -10.69 -20.97 8.90
N PRO A 359 -11.44 -21.56 7.93
CA PRO A 359 -11.20 -21.33 6.50
C PRO A 359 -11.24 -19.84 6.14
N PHE A 360 -10.49 -19.44 5.11
CA PHE A 360 -10.24 -18.04 4.75
C PHE A 360 -11.52 -17.23 4.51
N TYR A 361 -12.49 -17.79 3.79
CA TYR A 361 -13.77 -17.15 3.51
C TYR A 361 -14.58 -16.89 4.80
N HIS A 362 -14.55 -17.82 5.75
CA HIS A 362 -15.29 -17.71 7.01
C HIS A 362 -14.62 -16.76 8.00
N ASP A 363 -13.28 -16.80 8.13
CA ASP A 363 -12.54 -15.81 8.93
C ASP A 363 -12.74 -14.40 8.35
N GLN A 364 -12.68 -14.22 7.03
CA GLN A 364 -12.90 -12.92 6.39
C GLN A 364 -14.31 -12.34 6.69
N LEU A 365 -15.36 -13.17 6.67
CA LEU A 365 -16.71 -12.73 7.04
C LEU A 365 -16.80 -12.37 8.53
N LEU A 366 -16.28 -13.22 9.42
CA LEU A 366 -16.36 -13.04 10.87
C LEU A 366 -15.61 -11.79 11.34
N ARG A 367 -14.38 -11.58 10.86
CA ARG A 367 -13.62 -10.34 11.13
C ARG A 367 -14.28 -9.10 10.52
N GLY A 368 -15.06 -9.27 9.45
CA GLY A 368 -15.91 -8.21 8.88
C GLY A 368 -17.07 -7.81 9.79
N TYR A 369 -17.69 -8.76 10.48
CA TYR A 369 -18.74 -8.49 11.47
C TYR A 369 -18.20 -7.80 12.74
N ASP A 370 -17.01 -8.18 13.22
CA ASP A 370 -16.36 -7.48 14.33
C ASP A 370 -16.09 -5.99 14.02
N LEU A 371 -15.57 -5.69 12.82
CA LEU A 371 -15.45 -4.29 12.37
C LEU A 371 -16.81 -3.58 12.22
N ALA A 372 -17.89 -4.33 11.99
CA ALA A 372 -19.24 -3.78 12.00
C ALA A 372 -19.74 -3.42 13.41
N MET A 373 -19.29 -4.12 14.45
CA MET A 373 -19.53 -3.72 15.85
C MET A 373 -18.76 -2.42 16.16
N LYS A 374 -17.48 -2.37 15.78
CA LYS A 374 -16.63 -1.18 15.98
C LYS A 374 -17.18 0.08 15.32
N GLN A 375 -17.64 0.02 14.06
CA GLN A 375 -18.08 1.21 13.33
C GLN A 375 -19.40 1.83 13.84
N ASN A 376 -20.29 1.00 14.37
CA ASN A 376 -21.65 1.41 14.78
C ASN A 376 -21.73 1.74 16.28
N PHE A 377 -21.10 0.91 17.13
CA PHE A 377 -21.32 0.93 18.59
C PHE A 377 -20.09 1.23 19.43
N ASN A 378 -18.90 1.28 18.83
CA ASN A 378 -17.60 1.33 19.52
C ASN A 378 -17.23 0.06 20.32
N SER A 379 -17.98 -1.02 20.10
CA SER A 379 -17.80 -2.33 20.73
C SER A 379 -16.93 -3.26 19.86
N LYS A 380 -16.95 -4.57 20.17
CA LYS A 380 -16.19 -5.64 19.50
C LYS A 380 -16.88 -6.99 19.73
N GLU A 381 -16.65 -7.93 18.81
CA GLU A 381 -16.75 -9.35 19.12
C GLU A 381 -15.53 -9.77 19.97
N ARG A 382 -15.65 -10.82 20.80
CA ARG A 382 -14.61 -11.19 21.77
C ARG A 382 -14.14 -12.63 21.58
N ASP A 383 -12.85 -12.88 21.77
CA ASP A 383 -12.32 -14.26 21.88
C ASP A 383 -12.53 -14.86 23.28
N GLU A 384 -12.21 -16.15 23.46
CA GLU A 384 -12.40 -16.86 24.74
C GLU A 384 -11.64 -16.18 25.90
N SER A 385 -10.44 -15.67 25.65
CA SER A 385 -9.61 -15.01 26.68
C SER A 385 -10.21 -13.66 27.07
N GLU A 386 -10.67 -12.88 26.09
CA GLU A 386 -11.35 -11.61 26.33
C GLU A 386 -12.66 -11.79 27.10
N TRP A 387 -13.39 -12.89 26.87
CA TRP A 387 -14.57 -13.24 27.67
C TRP A 387 -14.21 -13.59 29.12
N LYS A 388 -13.12 -14.34 29.38
CA LYS A 388 -12.63 -14.62 30.75
C LYS A 388 -12.25 -13.35 31.49
N ASP A 389 -11.51 -12.46 30.82
CA ASP A 389 -11.08 -11.17 31.38
C ASP A 389 -12.26 -10.25 31.67
N LEU A 390 -13.25 -10.18 30.78
CA LEU A 390 -14.47 -9.39 30.97
C LEU A 390 -15.27 -9.84 32.20
N LEU A 391 -15.44 -11.16 32.37
CA LEU A 391 -16.12 -11.74 33.53
C LEU A 391 -15.36 -11.48 34.83
N LEU A 392 -14.04 -11.69 34.83
CA LEU A 392 -13.17 -11.44 35.98
C LEU A 392 -13.20 -9.97 36.42
N ALA A 393 -13.21 -9.03 35.45
CA ALA A 393 -13.31 -7.60 35.69
C ALA A 393 -14.70 -7.13 36.16
N ALA A 394 -15.74 -7.95 35.91
CA ALA A 394 -17.08 -7.75 36.46
C ALA A 394 -17.15 -8.19 37.93
N ASP A 395 -16.85 -9.45 38.22
CA ASP A 395 -16.76 -10.02 39.57
C ASP A 395 -15.95 -11.33 39.55
N THR A 396 -15.04 -11.52 40.50
CA THR A 396 -14.15 -12.71 40.50
C THR A 396 -14.89 -14.03 40.69
N ARG A 397 -16.14 -14.02 41.16
CA ARG A 397 -16.99 -15.23 41.25
C ARG A 397 -17.57 -15.66 39.89
N LEU A 398 -17.35 -14.87 38.84
CA LEU A 398 -17.75 -15.16 37.46
C LEU A 398 -16.60 -15.74 36.62
N SER A 399 -15.38 -15.88 37.17
CA SER A 399 -14.19 -16.35 36.45
C SER A 399 -13.17 -17.03 37.38
N SER A 400 -13.05 -18.36 37.28
CA SER A 400 -12.20 -19.17 38.15
C SER A 400 -11.68 -20.42 37.42
N ASP A 401 -10.52 -20.27 36.79
CA ASP A 401 -9.65 -21.35 36.29
C ASP A 401 -8.42 -21.46 37.24
N GLU A 402 -8.55 -22.08 38.41
CA GLU A 402 -7.39 -22.54 39.18
C GLU A 402 -7.45 -24.05 39.47
N GLN A 403 -6.37 -24.76 39.14
CA GLN A 403 -6.24 -26.22 39.23
C GLN A 403 -6.04 -26.72 40.68
N GLY A 404 -6.78 -26.19 41.65
CA GLY A 404 -6.58 -26.50 43.07
C GLY A 404 -7.77 -26.28 44.02
N ASP A 405 -8.79 -25.51 43.66
CA ASP A 405 -9.93 -25.24 44.56
C ASP A 405 -11.25 -25.18 43.75
N GLU A 406 -12.20 -26.06 44.05
CA GLU A 406 -13.43 -26.28 43.26
C GLU A 406 -14.51 -25.23 43.58
N GLN A 407 -14.26 -23.95 43.28
CA GLN A 407 -15.25 -22.87 43.43
C GLN A 407 -15.53 -22.16 42.10
N ALA A 408 -16.81 -22.19 41.71
CA ALA A 408 -17.40 -21.68 40.47
C ALA A 408 -16.78 -22.27 39.17
N VAL A 409 -17.47 -23.25 38.57
CA VAL A 409 -17.11 -23.77 37.25
C VAL A 409 -17.68 -22.85 36.18
N VAL A 410 -16.81 -22.09 35.51
CA VAL A 410 -17.13 -21.42 34.25
C VAL A 410 -16.92 -22.43 33.11
N SER A 411 -17.99 -23.13 32.74
CA SER A 411 -17.98 -23.96 31.53
C SER A 411 -18.12 -23.05 30.31
N LEU A 412 -16.99 -22.69 29.73
CA LEU A 412 -16.90 -22.06 28.41
C LEU A 412 -17.09 -23.12 27.33
N GLN A 413 -18.35 -23.36 26.94
CA GLN A 413 -18.64 -24.15 25.76
C GLN A 413 -18.61 -23.23 24.54
N ALA A 414 -17.42 -23.05 23.96
CA ALA A 414 -17.31 -22.55 22.60
C ALA A 414 -17.94 -23.58 21.65
N ILE A 415 -19.02 -23.21 20.96
CA ILE A 415 -19.69 -23.99 19.91
C ILE A 415 -18.82 -23.96 18.64
N SER A 416 -17.57 -24.39 18.75
CA SER A 416 -16.68 -24.62 17.63
C SER A 416 -16.67 -26.12 17.29
N PRO A 417 -16.80 -26.55 16.03
CA PRO A 417 -16.71 -27.97 15.66
C PRO A 417 -15.29 -28.55 15.78
N ILE A 418 -14.39 -27.91 16.52
CA ILE A 418 -12.93 -28.10 16.46
C ILE A 418 -12.35 -28.78 17.72
N THR A 419 -13.16 -29.02 18.76
CA THR A 419 -12.78 -29.86 19.91
C THR A 419 -13.26 -31.31 19.78
N ASN A 420 -12.98 -31.94 18.64
CA ASN A 420 -12.70 -33.38 18.57
C ASN A 420 -11.92 -33.71 17.30
N ILE A 421 -10.60 -33.89 17.43
CA ILE A 421 -9.78 -34.49 16.39
C ILE A 421 -10.04 -36.00 16.40
N ASN A 422 -11.18 -36.41 15.82
CA ASN A 422 -11.42 -37.66 15.10
C ASN A 422 -12.91 -37.73 14.68
N CYS A 423 -13.12 -38.19 13.45
CA CYS A 423 -14.40 -38.41 12.77
C CYS A 423 -15.13 -37.18 12.20
N GLU A 424 -15.80 -37.45 11.08
CA GLU A 424 -16.61 -36.56 10.26
C GLU A 424 -17.78 -35.94 11.05
N HIS A 425 -18.05 -34.63 10.90
CA HIS A 425 -19.40 -34.00 10.69
C HIS A 425 -19.32 -32.44 10.76
N ASN A 426 -20.20 -31.76 10.01
CA ASN A 426 -20.63 -30.33 10.03
C ASN A 426 -19.61 -29.18 10.17
N MET A 427 -19.58 -28.28 9.18
CA MET A 427 -18.77 -27.03 9.16
C MET A 427 -19.60 -25.74 8.99
N THR A 428 -20.87 -25.72 9.40
CA THR A 428 -21.86 -24.73 8.95
C THR A 428 -22.25 -23.65 9.96
N ALA A 429 -21.56 -23.55 11.11
CA ALA A 429 -21.88 -22.60 12.18
C ALA A 429 -20.70 -21.67 12.51
N THR A 430 -21.00 -20.38 12.70
CA THR A 430 -20.13 -19.45 13.42
C THR A 430 -19.97 -19.96 14.85
N PRO A 431 -18.76 -19.94 15.45
CA PRO A 431 -18.61 -20.30 16.85
C PRO A 431 -19.30 -19.26 17.75
N TYR A 432 -20.34 -19.68 18.45
CA TYR A 432 -20.88 -18.93 19.58
C TYR A 432 -20.26 -19.46 20.86
N LEU A 433 -20.05 -18.58 21.83
CA LEU A 433 -19.76 -19.00 23.18
C LEU A 433 -21.09 -19.19 23.92
N THR A 434 -21.25 -20.33 24.59
CA THR A 434 -22.24 -20.48 25.67
C THR A 434 -21.48 -20.57 26.97
N ILE A 435 -21.48 -19.47 27.73
CA ILE A 435 -20.89 -19.42 29.08
C ILE A 435 -21.90 -20.01 30.06
N ARG A 436 -21.47 -20.91 30.94
CA ARG A 436 -22.29 -21.47 32.02
C ARG A 436 -21.55 -21.38 33.33
N ILE A 437 -22.23 -20.92 34.37
CA ILE A 437 -21.70 -20.90 35.75
C ILE A 437 -22.52 -21.89 36.59
N SER A 438 -21.89 -22.85 37.27
CA SER A 438 -22.59 -23.83 38.14
C SER A 438 -21.78 -24.29 39.37
N GLU A 439 -22.45 -24.95 40.33
CA GLU A 439 -21.84 -25.38 41.61
C GLU A 439 -22.48 -26.66 42.18
N HIS A 440 -21.67 -27.55 42.79
CA HIS A 440 -22.01 -28.74 43.58
C HIS A 440 -20.72 -29.32 44.24
N THR A 441 -20.63 -29.89 45.46
CA THR A 441 -21.41 -29.77 46.72
C THR A 441 -20.56 -30.28 47.93
N GLU A 442 -20.95 -29.92 49.16
CA GLU A 442 -20.62 -30.55 50.48
C GLU A 442 -19.40 -30.11 51.33
N LEU A 443 -19.75 -29.60 52.52
CA LEU A 443 -19.15 -29.79 53.85
C LEU A 443 -17.62 -29.92 54.04
N ILE A 444 -17.05 -28.95 54.77
CA ILE A 444 -16.60 -29.17 56.17
C ILE A 444 -16.67 -27.83 56.95
N MET A 445 -17.34 -27.85 58.10
CA MET A 445 -17.07 -26.88 59.17
C MET A 445 -15.89 -27.40 59.97
N GLU A 446 -14.81 -26.64 60.10
CA GLU A 446 -14.05 -26.64 61.34
C GLU A 446 -13.29 -25.33 61.58
N ALA A 447 -13.28 -24.88 62.83
CA ALA A 447 -12.72 -23.60 63.21
C ALA A 447 -11.21 -23.71 63.49
N SER A 448 -10.45 -22.69 63.12
CA SER A 448 -9.19 -22.40 63.82
C SER A 448 -9.04 -20.90 64.06
N GLN A 449 -8.52 -20.56 65.24
CA GLN A 449 -8.51 -19.21 65.78
C GLN A 449 -7.20 -18.50 65.48
N GLY A 450 -7.30 -17.25 65.01
CA GLY A 450 -6.46 -16.13 65.45
C GLY A 450 -4.99 -16.10 65.03
N LYS A 451 -4.63 -15.00 64.36
CA LYS A 451 -3.83 -13.96 65.04
C LYS A 451 -3.86 -12.63 64.28
N GLU A 452 -4.30 -11.59 64.97
CA GLU A 452 -4.04 -10.20 64.59
C GLU A 452 -2.53 -9.93 64.57
N ARG A 453 -2.12 -9.00 63.70
CA ARG A 453 -0.94 -8.17 63.93
C ARG A 453 -1.02 -6.88 63.11
N ASP A 454 -1.64 -5.87 63.71
CA ASP A 454 -1.36 -4.48 63.36
C ASP A 454 0.03 -4.10 63.88
N GLU A 455 0.85 -3.45 63.05
CA GLU A 455 1.33 -2.09 63.35
C GLU A 455 2.04 -1.47 62.11
N PRO A 456 2.08 -0.13 61.99
CA PRO A 456 2.44 0.55 60.74
C PRO A 456 3.91 0.98 60.67
N LEU A 457 4.46 1.15 59.47
CA LEU A 457 5.72 1.85 59.25
C LEU A 457 5.60 2.98 58.23
N LYS A 458 6.20 4.12 58.60
CA LYS A 458 6.35 5.32 57.79
C LYS A 458 7.70 5.30 57.07
N GLU A 459 7.70 5.74 55.81
CA GLU A 459 8.83 6.33 55.10
C GLU A 459 8.24 7.18 53.95
N SER A 460 8.87 8.21 53.41
CA SER A 460 9.72 9.27 53.99
C SER A 460 9.79 10.40 52.95
N GLU A 461 9.76 11.66 53.34
CA GLU A 461 9.90 12.75 52.37
C GLU A 461 11.33 12.83 51.83
N ILE A 462 11.52 12.51 50.55
CA ILE A 462 12.73 12.88 49.80
C ILE A 462 12.31 13.84 48.69
N GLY A 463 12.59 15.13 48.90
CA GLY A 463 12.45 16.14 47.88
C GLY A 463 13.48 15.91 46.76
N VAL A 464 13.04 15.43 45.61
CA VAL A 464 13.82 15.45 44.37
C VAL A 464 13.30 16.59 43.51
N THR A 465 14.22 17.47 43.10
CA THR A 465 13.96 18.67 42.31
C THR A 465 13.26 18.35 40.99
N ASN A 466 12.26 19.18 40.63
CA ASN A 466 11.62 19.17 39.31
C ASN A 466 12.63 19.47 38.19
N THR A 467 13.25 18.43 37.65
CA THR A 467 13.74 18.40 36.27
C THR A 467 12.81 17.50 35.48
N THR A 468 11.81 18.10 34.83
CA THR A 468 10.93 17.41 33.89
C THR A 468 11.77 16.66 32.85
N PRO A 469 11.65 15.32 32.75
CA PRO A 469 11.97 14.66 31.50
C PRO A 469 11.03 15.25 30.46
N VAL A 470 11.57 15.90 29.43
CA VAL A 470 10.76 16.23 28.25
C VAL A 470 10.56 14.92 27.49
N GLU A 471 9.60 14.11 27.97
CA GLU A 471 9.03 13.04 27.17
C GLU A 471 8.42 13.69 25.94
N THR A 472 9.21 13.68 24.86
CA THR A 472 8.80 14.14 23.55
C THR A 472 7.89 13.05 22.99
N THR A 473 6.67 13.00 23.50
CA THR A 473 5.58 12.23 22.90
C THR A 473 5.46 12.71 21.46
N ILE A 474 5.91 11.88 20.51
CA ILE A 474 5.79 12.15 19.08
C ILE A 474 4.31 11.97 18.73
N ALA A 475 3.53 13.00 19.04
CA ALA A 475 2.16 13.13 18.59
C ALA A 475 2.18 13.13 17.07
N ASN A 476 1.65 12.06 16.45
CA ASN A 476 1.33 12.04 15.03
C ASN A 476 0.26 13.12 14.78
N LYS A 477 0.70 14.35 14.50
CA LYS A 477 -0.20 15.44 14.13
C LYS A 477 -0.97 15.01 12.88
N PRO A 478 -2.32 15.09 12.87
CA PRO A 478 -3.09 14.85 11.65
C PRO A 478 -2.66 15.86 10.58
N ARG A 479 -2.74 15.46 9.31
CA ARG A 479 -2.44 16.36 8.20
C ARG A 479 -3.36 17.57 8.24
N ASN A 480 -2.79 18.76 8.15
CA ASN A 480 -3.53 20.04 8.08
C ASN A 480 -4.35 20.23 6.79
N MET A 481 -4.58 19.18 5.98
CA MET A 481 -5.22 19.26 4.66
C MET A 481 -6.12 18.04 4.41
N GLY A 482 -7.39 18.31 4.09
CA GLY A 482 -8.40 17.28 3.82
C GLY A 482 -8.33 16.64 2.43
N GLY A 483 -9.00 15.49 2.30
CA GLY A 483 -8.83 14.48 1.25
C GLY A 483 -8.68 14.99 -0.19
N LEU A 484 -9.63 15.77 -0.72
CA LEU A 484 -9.58 16.19 -2.13
C LEU A 484 -8.44 17.18 -2.43
N SER A 485 -8.18 18.12 -1.52
CA SER A 485 -7.05 19.05 -1.66
C SER A 485 -5.72 18.32 -1.54
N TRP A 486 -5.63 17.36 -0.62
CA TRP A 486 -4.47 16.50 -0.45
C TRP A 486 -4.21 15.63 -1.68
N PHE A 487 -5.25 15.01 -2.25
CA PHE A 487 -5.15 14.24 -3.49
C PHE A 487 -4.55 15.08 -4.63
N PHE A 488 -5.04 16.31 -4.84
CA PHE A 488 -4.48 17.20 -5.85
C PHE A 488 -3.04 17.61 -5.55
N VAL A 489 -2.69 17.91 -4.29
CA VAL A 489 -1.29 18.19 -3.91
C VAL A 489 -0.39 17.00 -4.24
N VAL A 490 -0.72 15.80 -3.81
CA VAL A 490 0.06 14.58 -4.10
C VAL A 490 0.15 14.34 -5.60
N LEU A 491 -0.97 14.39 -6.32
CA LEU A 491 -1.01 14.24 -7.78
C LEU A 491 -0.06 15.24 -8.45
N SER A 492 -0.09 16.51 -8.03
CA SER A 492 0.74 17.57 -8.61
C SER A 492 2.24 17.36 -8.36
N LEU A 493 2.64 16.94 -7.14
CA LEU A 493 4.04 16.65 -6.80
C LEU A 493 4.56 15.43 -7.58
N ILE A 494 3.74 14.39 -7.66
CA ILE A 494 4.06 13.17 -8.39
C ILE A 494 4.06 13.42 -9.91
N SER A 495 3.21 14.32 -10.44
CA SER A 495 3.25 14.72 -11.85
C SER A 495 4.53 15.47 -12.22
N SER A 496 5.03 16.41 -11.40
CA SER A 496 6.35 17.03 -11.67
C SER A 496 7.46 15.98 -11.63
N MET A 497 7.39 15.05 -10.67
CA MET A 497 8.35 13.98 -10.53
C MET A 497 8.35 13.04 -11.75
N PHE A 498 7.19 12.82 -12.35
CA PHE A 498 7.05 12.07 -13.60
C PHE A 498 7.75 12.77 -14.76
N LEU A 499 7.54 14.08 -14.95
CA LEU A 499 8.24 14.85 -15.99
C LEU A 499 9.76 14.80 -15.79
N PHE A 500 10.24 14.94 -14.56
CA PHE A 500 11.67 14.85 -14.25
C PHE A 500 12.28 13.48 -14.61
N ALA A 501 11.57 12.38 -14.32
CA ALA A 501 12.01 11.04 -14.66
C ALA A 501 11.93 10.74 -16.16
N LEU A 502 10.85 11.19 -16.82
CA LEU A 502 10.60 11.07 -18.26
C LEU A 502 11.65 11.83 -19.08
N ASP A 503 11.91 13.10 -18.74
CA ASP A 503 12.82 13.96 -19.49
C ASP A 503 14.29 13.50 -19.36
N ASN A 504 14.63 12.76 -18.31
CA ASN A 504 15.96 12.14 -18.12
C ASN A 504 16.27 11.04 -19.16
N THR A 505 15.25 10.39 -19.72
CA THR A 505 15.40 9.25 -20.65
C THR A 505 14.79 9.48 -22.03
N ILE A 506 13.96 10.50 -22.21
CA ILE A 506 13.32 10.83 -23.49
C ILE A 506 14.30 11.01 -24.65
N VAL A 507 15.52 11.49 -24.34
CA VAL A 507 16.55 11.78 -25.32
C VAL A 507 17.14 10.53 -25.98
N ALA A 508 17.12 9.38 -25.30
CA ALA A 508 17.77 8.14 -25.74
C ALA A 508 17.32 7.70 -27.15
N ASN A 509 16.07 7.93 -27.51
CA ASN A 509 15.51 7.52 -28.81
C ASN A 509 15.45 8.64 -29.86
N ILE A 510 15.49 9.90 -29.45
CA ILE A 510 15.46 11.07 -30.34
C ILE A 510 16.86 11.64 -30.67
N GLN A 511 17.91 11.07 -30.06
CA GLN A 511 19.30 11.49 -30.27
C GLN A 511 19.68 11.52 -31.78
N PRO A 512 19.38 10.51 -32.62
CA PRO A 512 19.58 10.59 -34.07
C PRO A 512 18.85 11.76 -34.74
N SER A 513 17.57 11.98 -34.41
CA SER A 513 16.73 13.05 -34.97
C SER A 513 17.23 14.46 -34.62
N ILE A 514 17.76 14.64 -33.40
CA ILE A 514 18.39 15.89 -32.95
C ILE A 514 19.66 16.18 -33.76
N ILE A 515 20.49 15.16 -33.99
CA ILE A 515 21.75 15.32 -34.74
C ILE A 515 21.45 15.67 -36.19
N ASP A 516 20.51 14.97 -36.83
CA ASP A 516 20.11 15.24 -38.21
C ASP A 516 19.61 16.69 -38.38
N SER A 517 18.83 17.18 -37.40
CA SER A 517 18.33 18.56 -37.35
C SER A 517 19.42 19.64 -37.21
N PHE A 518 20.56 19.34 -36.57
CA PHE A 518 21.60 20.34 -36.25
C PHE A 518 22.95 20.11 -36.89
N GLN A 519 23.18 18.95 -37.51
CA GLN A 519 24.40 18.56 -38.22
C GLN A 519 25.71 18.76 -37.42
N ASN A 520 25.63 18.67 -36.08
CA ASN A 520 26.72 18.95 -35.14
C ASN A 520 27.02 17.71 -34.27
N VAL A 521 27.86 16.82 -34.79
CA VAL A 521 28.18 15.50 -34.19
C VAL A 521 29.26 15.57 -33.12
N ASP A 522 30.14 16.55 -33.21
CA ASP A 522 31.23 16.80 -32.26
C ASP A 522 30.73 16.99 -30.81
N LYS A 523 29.44 17.33 -30.63
CA LYS A 523 28.79 17.46 -29.32
C LYS A 523 27.84 16.30 -28.97
N LEU A 524 27.86 15.19 -29.72
CA LEU A 524 26.99 14.03 -29.50
C LEU A 524 26.92 13.56 -28.02
N PRO A 525 28.02 13.41 -27.26
CA PRO A 525 27.96 12.92 -25.89
C PRO A 525 27.18 13.86 -24.95
N TRP A 526 27.11 15.16 -25.29
CA TRP A 526 26.38 16.14 -24.49
C TRP A 526 24.86 15.98 -24.56
N VAL A 527 24.34 15.33 -25.61
CA VAL A 527 22.91 15.11 -25.80
C VAL A 527 22.34 14.27 -24.65
N SER A 528 23.06 13.25 -24.19
CA SER A 528 22.69 12.41 -23.03
C SER A 528 23.23 12.94 -21.68
N VAL A 529 24.37 13.65 -21.67
CA VAL A 529 25.08 14.04 -20.45
C VAL A 529 24.67 15.39 -19.86
N SER A 530 24.20 16.33 -20.69
CA SER A 530 23.90 17.71 -20.26
C SER A 530 22.85 17.80 -19.15
N TYR A 531 21.83 16.95 -19.19
CA TYR A 531 20.80 16.90 -18.15
C TYR A 531 21.31 16.37 -16.80
N PRO A 532 21.87 15.14 -16.69
CA PRO A 532 22.38 14.65 -15.43
C PRO A 532 23.55 15.49 -14.89
N LEU A 533 24.30 16.21 -15.75
CA LEU A 533 25.27 17.22 -15.31
C LEU A 533 24.62 18.39 -14.53
N GLY A 534 23.48 18.90 -14.97
CA GLY A 534 22.73 19.92 -14.24
C GLY A 534 22.21 19.42 -12.89
N VAL A 535 21.72 18.16 -12.87
CA VAL A 535 21.26 17.48 -11.65
C VAL A 535 22.41 17.34 -10.64
N ILE A 536 23.51 16.71 -11.03
CA ILE A 536 24.62 16.37 -10.11
C ILE A 536 25.33 17.61 -9.54
N ALA A 537 25.50 18.65 -10.35
CA ALA A 537 26.26 19.84 -9.97
C ALA A 537 25.58 20.64 -8.86
N LEU A 538 24.24 20.66 -8.80
CA LEU A 538 23.48 21.41 -7.79
C LEU A 538 22.70 20.54 -6.79
N ASN A 539 22.67 19.21 -6.94
CA ASN A 539 21.94 18.30 -6.02
C ASN A 539 22.21 18.59 -4.55
N LEU A 540 23.48 18.71 -4.16
CA LEU A 540 23.86 18.93 -2.76
C LEU A 540 23.51 20.35 -2.28
N LEU A 541 23.68 21.36 -3.14
CA LEU A 541 23.35 22.75 -2.79
C LEU A 541 21.84 22.93 -2.59
N LEU A 542 21.04 22.37 -3.49
CA LEU A 542 19.59 22.38 -3.38
C LEU A 542 19.12 21.57 -2.17
N SER A 543 19.73 20.41 -1.89
CA SER A 543 19.48 19.65 -0.64
C SER A 543 19.67 20.52 0.62
N ASN A 544 20.72 21.34 0.66
CA ASN A 544 20.93 22.27 1.79
C ASN A 544 19.96 23.47 1.78
N LEU A 545 19.56 23.97 0.60
CA LEU A 545 18.57 25.05 0.49
C LEU A 545 17.21 24.63 1.05
N PHE A 546 16.73 23.41 0.76
CA PHE A 546 15.49 22.85 1.32
C PHE A 546 15.53 22.60 2.84
N MET A 547 16.71 22.70 3.50
CA MET A 547 16.80 22.69 4.97
C MET A 547 16.68 24.09 5.60
N LEU A 548 16.75 25.18 4.81
CA LEU A 548 16.84 26.57 5.32
C LEU A 548 15.74 27.50 4.81
N PHE A 549 15.22 27.26 3.60
CA PHE A 549 14.26 28.12 2.91
C PHE A 549 12.91 27.44 2.74
N ASP A 550 11.91 28.19 2.26
CA ASP A 550 10.56 27.69 2.06
C ASP A 550 10.50 26.60 0.98
N ASN A 551 10.10 25.39 1.39
CA ASN A 551 10.02 24.21 0.53
C ASN A 551 9.03 24.40 -0.63
N LYS A 552 7.94 25.16 -0.43
CA LYS A 552 6.98 25.47 -1.50
C LYS A 552 7.62 26.36 -2.55
N LEU A 553 8.29 27.44 -2.12
CA LEU A 553 8.89 28.40 -3.04
C LEU A 553 10.08 27.80 -3.80
N LEU A 554 10.91 26.99 -3.13
CA LEU A 554 12.01 26.27 -3.79
C LEU A 554 11.51 25.22 -4.78
N PHE A 555 10.42 24.50 -4.47
CA PHE A 555 9.82 23.55 -5.40
C PHE A 555 9.24 24.26 -6.64
N ILE A 556 8.49 25.35 -6.44
CA ILE A 556 7.96 26.18 -7.56
C ILE A 556 9.11 26.74 -8.41
N ALA A 557 10.20 27.22 -7.78
CA ALA A 557 11.39 27.65 -8.50
C ALA A 557 12.00 26.51 -9.32
N GLY A 558 12.10 25.30 -8.76
CA GLY A 558 12.53 24.09 -9.47
C GLY A 558 11.68 23.80 -10.70
N VAL A 559 10.35 23.82 -10.58
CA VAL A 559 9.42 23.69 -11.72
C VAL A 559 9.67 24.80 -12.76
N VAL A 560 9.76 26.06 -12.35
CA VAL A 560 10.00 27.18 -13.29
C VAL A 560 11.33 27.03 -14.03
N PHE A 561 12.42 26.64 -13.35
CA PHE A 561 13.69 26.34 -14.01
C PHE A 561 13.58 25.16 -14.97
N PHE A 562 12.87 24.10 -14.60
CA PHE A 562 12.65 22.93 -15.45
C PHE A 562 11.90 23.32 -16.74
N GLU A 563 10.80 24.06 -16.63
CA GLU A 563 10.03 24.51 -17.79
C GLU A 563 10.80 25.53 -18.65
N ILE A 564 11.56 26.46 -18.07
CA ILE A 564 12.43 27.37 -18.83
C ILE A 564 13.46 26.57 -19.63
N GLY A 565 14.11 25.58 -19.02
CA GLY A 565 15.03 24.68 -19.71
C GLY A 565 14.35 23.94 -20.85
N SER A 566 13.14 23.41 -20.61
CA SER A 566 12.40 22.60 -21.59
C SER A 566 11.91 23.46 -22.77
N ALA A 567 11.47 24.69 -22.52
CA ALA A 567 11.17 25.67 -23.56
C ALA A 567 12.40 25.98 -24.43
N VAL A 568 13.57 26.20 -23.81
CA VAL A 568 14.84 26.44 -24.54
C VAL A 568 15.24 25.22 -25.38
N CYS A 569 14.98 24.00 -24.91
CA CYS A 569 15.25 22.78 -25.66
C CYS A 569 14.33 22.60 -26.87
N GLY A 570 13.01 22.76 -26.69
CA GLY A 570 12.04 22.67 -27.78
C GLY A 570 12.24 23.77 -28.83
N ALA A 571 12.60 24.97 -28.39
CA ALA A 571 12.88 26.13 -29.25
C ALA A 571 14.33 26.18 -29.77
N ALA A 572 15.18 25.18 -29.48
CA ALA A 572 16.61 25.24 -29.77
C ALA A 572 16.90 25.43 -31.27
N PRO A 573 17.63 26.51 -31.66
CA PRO A 573 18.07 26.71 -33.04
C PRO A 573 19.37 25.96 -33.36
N ASN A 574 20.10 25.47 -32.34
CA ASN A 574 21.34 24.72 -32.51
C ASN A 574 21.65 23.84 -31.28
N MET A 575 22.58 22.91 -31.44
CA MET A 575 23.01 21.97 -30.40
C MET A 575 23.48 22.64 -29.11
N THR A 576 24.13 23.81 -29.17
CA THR A 576 24.61 24.52 -27.96
C THR A 576 23.44 25.03 -27.12
N ALA A 577 22.40 25.59 -27.76
CA ALA A 577 21.19 26.02 -27.07
C ALA A 577 20.45 24.84 -26.42
N LEU A 578 20.36 23.70 -27.13
CA LEU A 578 19.79 22.47 -26.57
C LEU A 578 20.55 22.00 -25.32
N ILE A 579 21.89 21.98 -25.37
CA ILE A 579 22.73 21.56 -24.24
C ILE A 579 22.54 22.49 -23.03
N VAL A 580 22.52 23.81 -23.24
CA VAL A 580 22.26 24.79 -22.17
C VAL A 580 20.84 24.59 -21.59
N GLY A 581 19.83 24.42 -22.45
CA GLY A 581 18.47 24.11 -22.03
C GLY A 581 18.40 22.84 -21.18
N ARG A 582 19.07 21.75 -21.60
CA ARG A 582 19.11 20.46 -20.88
C ARG A 582 19.80 20.58 -19.52
N VAL A 583 20.88 21.36 -19.40
CA VAL A 583 21.51 21.67 -18.09
C VAL A 583 20.51 22.40 -17.19
N VAL A 584 19.78 23.38 -17.72
CA VAL A 584 18.76 24.13 -16.97
C VAL A 584 17.58 23.24 -16.57
N CYS A 585 17.13 22.32 -17.44
CA CYS A 585 16.18 21.26 -17.07
C CYS A 585 16.71 20.42 -15.90
N GLY A 586 17.97 19.97 -15.96
CA GLY A 586 18.57 19.17 -14.89
C GLY A 586 18.60 19.90 -13.54
N ILE A 587 18.92 21.20 -13.55
CA ILE A 587 18.91 22.07 -12.37
C ILE A 587 17.50 22.20 -11.78
N GLY A 588 16.49 22.51 -12.60
CA GLY A 588 15.11 22.60 -12.13
C GLY A 588 14.57 21.26 -11.65
N GLY A 589 14.89 20.21 -12.38
CA GLY A 589 14.51 18.82 -12.13
C GLY A 589 15.01 18.25 -10.81
N VAL A 590 16.27 18.53 -10.44
CA VAL A 590 16.76 18.13 -9.11
C VAL A 590 16.09 18.95 -7.99
N GLY A 591 15.71 20.20 -8.27
CA GLY A 591 14.85 21.00 -7.38
C GLY A 591 13.45 20.40 -7.20
N ILE A 592 12.84 19.89 -8.28
CA ILE A 592 11.58 19.13 -8.25
C ILE A 592 11.74 17.87 -7.38
N TYR A 593 12.77 17.06 -7.61
CA TYR A 593 12.98 15.81 -6.89
C TYR A 593 13.20 16.03 -5.39
N VAL A 594 14.18 16.86 -5.04
CA VAL A 594 14.49 17.16 -3.63
C VAL A 594 13.31 17.86 -2.95
N GLY A 595 12.61 18.75 -3.66
CA GLY A 595 11.42 19.42 -3.14
C GLY A 595 10.25 18.49 -2.92
N ALA A 596 9.95 17.58 -3.85
CA ALA A 596 8.91 16.56 -3.69
C ALA A 596 9.21 15.63 -2.50
N MET A 597 10.46 15.16 -2.36
CA MET A 597 10.88 14.33 -1.24
C MET A 597 10.72 15.06 0.11
N ASN A 598 11.12 16.33 0.20
CA ASN A 598 10.98 17.13 1.44
C ASN A 598 9.51 17.48 1.74
N LEU A 599 8.75 17.93 0.75
CA LEU A 599 7.34 18.29 0.90
C LEU A 599 6.52 17.06 1.29
N LEU A 600 6.68 15.91 0.63
CA LEU A 600 6.01 14.68 1.05
C LEU A 600 6.44 14.27 2.46
N SER A 601 7.73 14.33 2.81
CA SER A 601 8.20 13.94 4.14
C SER A 601 7.62 14.80 5.28
N VAL A 602 7.45 16.11 5.05
CA VAL A 602 6.95 17.06 6.05
C VAL A 602 5.42 17.15 6.08
N LEU A 603 4.75 16.93 4.94
CA LEU A 603 3.29 17.00 4.84
C LEU A 603 2.59 15.63 5.08
N THR A 604 3.34 14.60 5.47
CA THR A 604 2.81 13.26 5.81
C THR A 604 3.17 12.85 7.23
N THR A 605 2.29 12.04 7.84
CA THR A 605 2.57 11.39 9.14
C THR A 605 3.65 10.32 9.00
N GLU A 606 4.28 9.92 10.11
CA GLU A 606 5.38 8.95 10.04
C GLU A 606 4.94 7.56 9.56
N THR A 607 3.66 7.21 9.81
CA THR A 607 3.06 5.93 9.42
C THR A 607 2.81 5.82 7.92
N GLU A 608 2.43 6.91 7.26
CA GLU A 608 2.09 6.92 5.84
C GLU A 608 3.22 7.42 4.92
N ARG A 609 4.19 8.18 5.46
CA ARG A 609 5.35 8.71 4.73
C ARG A 609 6.01 7.66 3.82
N PRO A 610 6.23 6.40 4.24
CA PRO A 610 6.79 5.38 3.36
C PRO A 610 5.96 5.10 2.11
N MET A 611 4.62 5.16 2.20
CA MET A 611 3.71 4.97 1.05
C MET A 611 3.88 6.12 0.05
N TYR A 612 3.83 7.37 0.49
CA TYR A 612 3.97 8.53 -0.41
C TYR A 612 5.37 8.65 -1.01
N LEU A 613 6.42 8.32 -0.26
CA LEU A 613 7.78 8.23 -0.80
C LEU A 613 7.93 7.05 -1.78
N SER A 614 7.18 5.96 -1.61
CA SER A 614 7.16 4.86 -2.60
C SER A 614 6.58 5.28 -3.96
N PHE A 615 5.62 6.22 -3.99
CA PHE A 615 5.11 6.79 -5.24
C PHE A 615 6.18 7.56 -6.01
N VAL A 616 7.14 8.22 -5.33
CA VAL A 616 8.30 8.85 -5.99
C VAL A 616 9.14 7.81 -6.73
N GLY A 617 9.39 6.65 -6.11
CA GLY A 617 10.11 5.53 -6.71
C GLY A 617 9.35 4.88 -7.88
N LEU A 618 8.04 4.64 -7.72
CA LEU A 618 7.16 4.12 -8.78
C LEU A 618 7.19 5.03 -10.01
N THR A 619 7.02 6.34 -9.79
CA THR A 619 7.01 7.34 -10.84
C THR A 619 8.35 7.48 -11.54
N TRP A 620 9.47 7.30 -10.82
CA TRP A 620 10.79 7.21 -11.45
C TRP A 620 10.86 6.03 -12.43
N GLY A 621 10.34 4.86 -12.02
CA GLY A 621 10.23 3.68 -12.88
C GLY A 621 9.38 3.96 -14.13
N VAL A 622 8.15 4.46 -13.94
CA VAL A 622 7.22 4.75 -15.05
C VAL A 622 7.78 5.80 -16.01
N GLY A 623 8.38 6.89 -15.50
CA GLY A 623 9.04 7.91 -16.33
C GLY A 623 10.22 7.34 -17.13
N THR A 624 11.04 6.49 -16.50
CA THR A 624 12.16 5.79 -17.16
C THR A 624 11.66 4.93 -18.34
N VAL A 625 10.50 4.25 -18.19
CA VAL A 625 9.86 3.46 -19.26
C VAL A 625 9.31 4.34 -20.38
N LEU A 626 8.54 5.36 -20.02
CA LEU A 626 7.74 6.13 -20.97
C LEU A 626 8.56 7.18 -21.72
N GLY A 627 9.67 7.66 -21.16
CA GLY A 627 10.57 8.62 -21.81
C GLY A 627 10.96 8.18 -23.23
N PRO A 628 11.68 7.06 -23.42
CA PRO A 628 12.07 6.58 -24.74
C PRO A 628 10.90 6.42 -25.72
N ILE A 629 9.75 5.94 -25.25
CA ILE A 629 8.55 5.67 -26.07
C ILE A 629 7.90 6.96 -26.54
N ILE A 630 7.68 7.92 -25.63
CA ILE A 630 7.11 9.24 -25.93
C ILE A 630 8.08 10.05 -26.80
N GLY A 631 9.39 9.94 -26.55
CA GLY A 631 10.43 10.52 -27.39
C GLY A 631 10.35 10.01 -28.82
N GLY A 632 10.43 8.69 -29.00
CA GLY A 632 10.34 8.04 -30.31
C GLY A 632 9.04 8.39 -31.05
N ALA A 633 7.90 8.33 -30.36
CA ALA A 633 6.60 8.67 -30.93
C ALA A 633 6.51 10.13 -31.43
N PHE A 634 7.10 11.09 -30.70
CA PHE A 634 7.16 12.47 -31.18
C PHE A 634 8.14 12.66 -32.34
N ALA A 635 9.30 12.00 -32.32
CA ALA A 635 10.28 12.06 -33.40
C ALA A 635 9.74 11.53 -34.74
N ASP A 636 8.94 10.46 -34.71
CA ASP A 636 8.30 9.88 -35.90
C ASP A 636 7.04 10.64 -36.36
N SER A 637 6.54 11.56 -35.54
CA SER A 637 5.35 12.36 -35.84
C SER A 637 5.67 13.67 -36.57
N ALA A 638 4.66 14.24 -37.22
CA ALA A 638 4.72 15.60 -37.77
C ALA A 638 5.01 16.70 -36.72
N ALA A 639 4.89 16.41 -35.42
CA ALA A 639 5.26 17.32 -34.35
C ALA A 639 6.80 17.43 -34.17
N THR A 640 7.57 16.44 -34.63
CA THR A 640 9.02 16.28 -34.43
C THR A 640 9.45 16.10 -32.97
N TRP A 641 10.72 15.72 -32.78
CA TRP A 641 11.36 15.56 -31.46
C TRP A 641 11.28 16.78 -30.54
N ARG A 642 11.00 17.98 -31.06
CA ARG A 642 10.86 19.20 -30.23
C ARG A 642 9.69 19.12 -29.26
N TRP A 643 8.62 18.41 -29.61
CA TRP A 643 7.45 18.26 -28.73
C TRP A 643 7.68 17.35 -27.53
N SER A 644 8.72 16.50 -27.57
CA SER A 644 9.24 15.80 -26.38
C SER A 644 9.56 16.75 -25.23
N PHE A 645 9.99 17.98 -25.54
CA PHE A 645 10.30 19.02 -24.56
C PHE A 645 9.11 19.96 -24.30
N TYR A 646 8.29 20.27 -25.30
CA TYR A 646 7.10 21.10 -25.09
C TYR A 646 6.02 20.41 -24.26
N LEU A 647 5.95 19.07 -24.25
CA LEU A 647 5.04 18.30 -23.39
C LEU A 647 5.15 18.70 -21.91
N ASN A 648 6.38 18.92 -21.43
CA ASN A 648 6.65 19.33 -20.05
C ASN A 648 5.90 20.62 -19.71
N LEU A 649 5.96 21.63 -20.59
CA LEU A 649 5.33 22.94 -20.39
C LEU A 649 3.82 22.82 -20.15
N PHE A 650 3.13 21.94 -20.88
CA PHE A 650 1.69 21.74 -20.73
C PHE A 650 1.33 21.10 -19.39
N VAL A 651 2.09 20.10 -18.95
CA VAL A 651 1.84 19.40 -17.68
C VAL A 651 2.23 20.29 -16.49
N GLY A 652 3.36 20.98 -16.56
CA GLY A 652 3.77 21.98 -15.58
C GLY A 652 2.76 23.12 -15.45
N ALA A 653 2.26 23.65 -16.57
CA ALA A 653 1.21 24.68 -16.57
C ALA A 653 -0.14 24.17 -16.01
N ALA A 654 -0.53 22.93 -16.33
CA ALA A 654 -1.78 22.33 -15.83
C ALA A 654 -1.74 22.13 -14.30
N ALA A 655 -0.58 21.82 -13.73
CA ALA A 655 -0.41 21.63 -12.30
C ALA A 655 -0.01 22.91 -11.53
N ALA A 656 0.43 23.96 -12.22
CA ALA A 656 0.80 25.26 -11.62
C ALA A 656 -0.24 25.86 -10.65
N PRO A 657 -1.56 25.83 -10.92
CA PRO A 657 -2.56 26.31 -9.95
C PRO A 657 -2.52 25.57 -8.62
N ILE A 658 -2.21 24.27 -8.63
CA ILE A 658 -2.12 23.46 -7.41
C ILE A 658 -0.89 23.89 -6.60
N TYR A 659 0.27 24.08 -7.25
CA TYR A 659 1.48 24.55 -6.58
C TYR A 659 1.29 25.95 -5.99
N ILE A 660 0.61 26.86 -6.70
CA ILE A 660 0.43 28.24 -6.26
C ILE A 660 -0.60 28.32 -5.12
N PHE A 661 -1.79 27.74 -5.30
CA PHE A 661 -2.92 27.98 -4.39
C PHE A 661 -3.11 26.89 -3.33
N LEU A 662 -2.84 25.61 -3.62
CA LEU A 662 -3.13 24.51 -2.70
C LEU A 662 -1.91 24.05 -1.90
N LEU A 663 -0.73 23.98 -2.50
CA LEU A 663 0.47 23.44 -1.84
C LEU A 663 0.82 24.27 -0.57
N PRO A 664 0.95 23.68 0.63
CA PRO A 664 1.28 24.41 1.84
C PRO A 664 2.72 24.93 1.83
N SER A 665 2.94 26.13 2.39
CA SER A 665 4.29 26.61 2.69
C SER A 665 4.83 25.88 3.92
N HIS A 666 6.06 25.40 3.85
CA HIS A 666 6.82 24.97 5.01
C HIS A 666 8.20 25.61 4.95
N ASN A 667 8.55 26.40 5.96
CA ASN A 667 9.72 27.26 5.96
C ASN A 667 10.54 26.98 7.24
N PRO A 668 11.54 26.07 7.18
CA PRO A 668 12.30 25.66 8.36
C PRO A 668 13.04 26.82 9.07
N GLY A 669 13.41 27.87 8.34
CA GLY A 669 14.20 28.98 8.87
C GLY A 669 13.40 30.12 9.51
N ILE A 670 12.07 30.01 9.70
CA ILE A 670 11.23 31.07 10.30
C ILE A 670 11.90 31.65 11.57
N GLY A 671 11.96 32.99 11.66
CA GLY A 671 12.64 33.72 12.73
C GLY A 671 14.08 34.17 12.40
N SER A 672 14.76 33.53 11.43
CA SER A 672 16.08 33.98 10.95
C SER A 672 15.99 34.85 9.69
N SER A 673 16.87 35.85 9.57
CA SER A 673 16.93 36.73 8.40
C SER A 673 17.45 35.99 7.17
N ILE A 674 17.00 36.38 5.97
CA ILE A 674 17.45 35.77 4.70
C ILE A 674 18.97 35.82 4.58
N VAL A 675 19.60 36.93 4.98
CA VAL A 675 21.06 37.11 4.98
C VAL A 675 21.74 36.08 5.89
N SER A 676 21.23 35.87 7.11
CA SER A 676 21.77 34.87 8.04
C SER A 676 21.71 33.46 7.46
N ARG A 677 20.61 33.09 6.79
CA ARG A 677 20.45 31.76 6.16
C ARG A 677 21.37 31.58 4.97
N LEU A 678 21.56 32.63 4.16
CA LEU A 678 22.53 32.61 3.06
C LEU A 678 23.96 32.48 3.60
N GLN A 679 24.28 33.06 4.76
CA GLN A 679 25.59 32.88 5.42
C GLN A 679 25.78 31.47 6.01
N THR A 680 24.70 30.74 6.32
CA THR A 680 24.76 29.33 6.78
C THR A 680 25.19 28.37 5.67
N LEU A 681 24.96 28.71 4.40
CA LEU A 681 25.26 27.82 3.26
C LEU A 681 26.76 27.70 2.97
N ASP A 682 27.19 26.46 2.70
CA ASP A 682 28.54 26.15 2.24
C ASP A 682 28.75 26.48 0.75
N TRP A 683 28.78 27.78 0.45
CA TRP A 683 29.01 28.29 -0.92
C TRP A 683 30.36 27.86 -1.50
N VAL A 684 31.39 27.80 -0.66
CA VAL A 684 32.73 27.37 -1.09
C VAL A 684 32.70 25.90 -1.50
N GLY A 685 32.13 25.03 -0.68
CA GLY A 685 31.90 23.63 -1.03
C GLY A 685 31.07 23.48 -2.31
N ALA A 686 30.02 24.28 -2.48
CA ALA A 686 29.14 24.21 -3.66
C ALA A 686 29.85 24.62 -4.96
N ILE A 687 30.62 25.71 -4.93
CA ILE A 687 31.41 26.18 -6.08
C ILE A 687 32.51 25.17 -6.43
N LEU A 688 33.21 24.63 -5.41
CA LEU A 688 34.24 23.61 -5.62
C LEU A 688 33.67 22.31 -6.21
N ASN A 689 32.54 21.81 -5.68
CA ASN A 689 31.88 20.60 -6.18
C ASN A 689 31.39 20.77 -7.63
N CYS A 690 30.67 21.84 -7.91
CA CYS A 690 30.15 22.17 -9.23
C CYS A 690 31.30 22.34 -10.24
N GLY A 691 32.33 23.14 -9.89
CA GLY A 691 33.50 23.37 -10.75
C GLY A 691 34.30 22.09 -11.02
N ALA A 692 34.50 21.23 -10.01
CA ALA A 692 35.21 19.97 -10.17
C ALA A 692 34.48 19.01 -11.11
N LEU A 693 33.15 18.86 -10.95
CA LEU A 693 32.30 18.01 -11.78
C LEU A 693 32.17 18.52 -13.22
N VAL A 694 31.87 19.81 -13.39
CA VAL A 694 31.72 20.43 -14.72
C VAL A 694 33.04 20.37 -15.49
N SER A 695 34.18 20.62 -14.84
CA SER A 695 35.50 20.49 -15.48
C SER A 695 35.83 19.04 -15.85
N LEU A 696 35.48 18.06 -15.01
CA LEU A 696 35.67 16.63 -15.30
C LEU A 696 34.87 16.19 -16.52
N VAL A 697 33.57 16.50 -16.52
CA VAL A 697 32.64 16.12 -17.58
C VAL A 697 32.99 16.82 -18.88
N MET A 698 33.38 18.12 -18.85
CA MET A 698 33.88 18.80 -20.04
C MET A 698 35.18 18.17 -20.57
N GLY A 699 36.12 17.81 -19.69
CA GLY A 699 37.37 17.16 -20.09
C GLY A 699 37.16 15.82 -20.81
N ILE A 700 36.21 15.00 -20.34
CA ILE A 700 35.91 13.69 -20.95
C ILE A 700 35.03 13.83 -22.20
N SER A 701 33.98 14.66 -22.16
CA SER A 701 33.03 14.80 -23.28
C SER A 701 33.57 15.58 -24.48
N PHE A 702 34.55 16.47 -24.29
CA PHE A 702 35.23 17.15 -25.40
C PHE A 702 36.49 16.42 -25.89
N GLY A 703 37.03 15.49 -25.10
CA GLY A 703 38.24 14.73 -25.40
C GLY A 703 38.09 13.87 -26.65
N GLY A 704 38.97 14.09 -27.63
CA GLY A 704 39.04 13.40 -28.93
C GLY A 704 37.93 13.77 -29.93
N GLY A 705 36.78 14.24 -29.47
CA GLY A 705 35.67 14.74 -30.29
C GLY A 705 35.86 16.19 -30.77
N VAL A 706 35.99 17.14 -29.83
CA VAL A 706 36.13 18.59 -30.11
C VAL A 706 37.59 19.04 -30.04
N TYR A 707 38.33 18.55 -29.04
CA TYR A 707 39.75 18.85 -28.83
C TYR A 707 40.53 17.55 -28.69
N SER A 708 41.78 17.50 -29.15
CA SER A 708 42.62 16.32 -28.94
C SER A 708 42.89 16.08 -27.44
N TRP A 709 43.01 14.82 -27.04
CA TRP A 709 43.29 14.44 -25.64
C TRP A 709 44.58 15.08 -25.09
N ASN A 710 45.60 15.27 -25.94
CA ASN A 710 46.86 15.91 -25.59
C ASN A 710 46.85 17.45 -25.71
N SER A 711 45.68 18.06 -25.95
CA SER A 711 45.57 19.52 -26.03
C SER A 711 45.64 20.18 -24.65
N GLY A 712 46.19 21.40 -24.59
CA GLY A 712 46.26 22.18 -23.35
C GLY A 712 44.89 22.47 -22.74
N GLN A 713 43.83 22.51 -23.57
CA GLN A 713 42.44 22.64 -23.15
C GLN A 713 41.97 21.44 -22.33
N ILE A 714 42.14 20.21 -22.84
CA ILE A 714 41.70 18.99 -22.15
C ILE A 714 42.55 18.73 -20.90
N ILE A 715 43.89 18.86 -21.02
CA ILE A 715 44.80 18.73 -19.88
C ILE A 715 44.45 19.78 -18.80
N GLY A 716 44.21 21.03 -19.22
CA GLY A 716 43.80 22.11 -18.32
C GLY A 716 42.49 21.82 -17.58
N LEU A 717 41.47 21.29 -18.27
CA LEU A 717 40.20 20.91 -17.65
C LEU A 717 40.34 19.76 -16.64
N LEU A 718 41.10 18.71 -16.98
CA LEU A 718 41.32 17.56 -16.09
C LEU A 718 42.18 17.93 -14.88
N VAL A 719 43.24 18.72 -15.06
CA VAL A 719 44.08 19.24 -13.96
C VAL A 719 43.26 20.18 -13.07
N THR A 720 42.44 21.07 -13.65
CA THR A 720 41.54 21.95 -12.89
C THR A 720 40.54 21.14 -12.07
N SER A 721 39.93 20.11 -12.65
CA SER A 721 39.06 19.19 -11.93
C SER A 721 39.77 18.52 -10.75
N GLY A 722 40.98 17.98 -10.96
CA GLY A 722 41.78 17.35 -9.90
C GLY A 722 42.11 18.32 -8.75
N ILE A 723 42.53 19.54 -9.07
CA ILE A 723 42.81 20.59 -8.07
C ILE A 723 41.53 20.97 -7.30
N LEU A 724 40.41 21.17 -7.99
CA LEU A 724 39.14 21.50 -7.35
C LEU A 724 38.61 20.35 -6.48
N TRP A 725 38.81 19.09 -6.86
CA TRP A 725 38.50 17.94 -6.01
C TRP A 725 39.39 17.89 -4.76
N VAL A 726 40.70 18.15 -4.88
CA VAL A 726 41.60 18.24 -3.72
C VAL A 726 41.14 19.35 -2.78
N PHE A 727 40.85 20.55 -3.29
CA PHE A 727 40.33 21.65 -2.48
C PHE A 727 38.96 21.34 -1.87
N PHE A 728 38.05 20.68 -2.60
CA PHE A 728 36.77 20.22 -2.05
C PHE A 728 36.97 19.24 -0.89
N ILE A 729 37.81 18.22 -1.07
CA ILE A 729 38.11 17.22 -0.02
C ILE A 729 38.71 17.90 1.22
N VAL A 730 39.70 18.78 1.05
CA VAL A 730 40.32 19.54 2.14
C VAL A 730 39.26 20.41 2.84
N GLN A 731 38.47 21.17 2.08
CA GLN A 731 37.48 22.10 2.62
C GLN A 731 36.35 21.37 3.37
N GLN A 732 35.82 20.27 2.84
CA GLN A 732 34.79 19.44 3.49
C GLN A 732 35.31 18.67 4.72
N THR A 733 36.59 18.26 4.70
CA THR A 733 37.22 17.51 5.80
C THR A 733 37.50 18.41 7.00
N PHE A 734 38.08 19.58 6.76
CA PHE A 734 38.46 20.54 7.81
C PHE A 734 37.39 21.60 8.10
N ALA A 735 36.28 21.63 7.34
CA ALA A 735 35.21 22.62 7.42
C ALA A 735 35.73 24.07 7.24
N ILE A 736 36.57 24.30 6.24
CA ILE A 736 37.15 25.63 5.97
C ILE A 736 36.04 26.53 5.38
N LEU A 737 35.85 27.72 5.97
CA LEU A 737 34.79 28.68 5.61
C LEU A 737 33.36 28.10 5.67
N THR A 738 33.14 27.06 6.49
CA THR A 738 31.82 26.49 6.80
C THR A 738 31.83 25.91 8.23
N THR A 739 30.78 25.22 8.66
CA THR A 739 30.75 24.47 9.92
C THR A 739 30.69 22.97 9.67
N LYS A 740 31.04 22.15 10.66
CA LYS A 740 30.89 20.68 10.57
C LYS A 740 29.44 20.23 10.38
N GLU A 741 28.48 21.09 10.70
CA GLU A 741 27.04 20.87 10.62
C GLU A 741 26.44 21.30 9.27
N HIS A 742 26.90 22.42 8.70
CA HIS A 742 26.33 23.01 7.48
C HIS A 742 27.14 22.75 6.20
N ARG A 743 28.30 22.09 6.31
CA ARG A 743 29.09 21.66 5.15
C ARG A 743 28.26 20.86 4.15
N LEU A 744 28.59 21.00 2.87
CA LEU A 744 27.82 20.48 1.75
C LEU A 744 27.75 18.94 1.71
N PHE A 745 28.85 18.26 2.05
CA PHE A 745 28.98 16.82 1.91
C PHE A 745 28.96 16.13 3.29
N PRO A 746 28.19 15.05 3.48
CA PRO A 746 28.08 14.39 4.77
C PRO A 746 29.28 13.47 5.04
N VAL A 747 30.46 14.03 5.30
CA VAL A 747 31.72 13.28 5.53
C VAL A 747 31.61 12.29 6.70
N LYS A 748 30.72 12.53 7.68
CA LYS A 748 30.42 11.56 8.76
C LYS A 748 29.84 10.26 8.19
N ILE A 749 28.91 10.37 7.23
CA ILE A 749 28.27 9.24 6.54
C ILE A 749 29.29 8.57 5.62
N LEU A 750 30.10 9.33 4.87
CA LEU A 750 31.18 8.78 4.03
C LEU A 750 32.16 7.89 4.83
N LYS A 751 32.51 8.29 6.06
CA LYS A 751 33.39 7.50 6.94
C LYS A 751 32.80 6.16 7.41
N MET A 752 31.49 5.94 7.25
CA MET A 752 30.87 4.64 7.51
C MET A 752 31.10 3.74 6.29
N THR A 753 31.89 2.68 6.45
CA THR A 753 32.28 1.77 5.35
C THR A 753 31.07 1.22 4.58
N GLU A 754 30.00 0.83 5.29
CA GLU A 754 28.75 0.36 4.68
C GLU A 754 28.10 1.41 3.77
N MET A 755 28.09 2.68 4.18
CA MET A 755 27.50 3.76 3.39
C MET A 755 28.30 4.01 2.11
N SER A 756 29.63 4.01 2.21
CA SER A 756 30.52 4.09 1.04
C SER A 756 30.32 2.91 0.09
N ILE A 757 30.10 1.70 0.61
CA ILE A 757 29.75 0.52 -0.21
C ILE A 757 28.38 0.74 -0.90
N LEU A 758 27.33 1.11 -0.16
CA LEU A 758 25.98 1.32 -0.73
C LEU A 758 25.96 2.45 -1.78
N PHE A 759 26.77 3.50 -1.59
CA PHE A 759 26.99 4.57 -2.58
C PHE A 759 27.61 4.04 -3.87
N ALA A 760 28.68 3.24 -3.78
CA ALA A 760 29.33 2.65 -4.95
C ALA A 760 28.44 1.60 -5.64
N GLN A 761 27.63 0.87 -4.87
CA GLN A 761 26.63 -0.08 -5.40
C GLN A 761 25.55 0.63 -6.22
N ILE A 762 24.93 1.69 -5.71
CA ILE A 762 23.88 2.41 -6.47
C ILE A 762 24.44 3.16 -7.67
N ALA A 763 25.67 3.69 -7.59
CA ALA A 763 26.37 4.27 -8.74
C ALA A 763 26.63 3.23 -9.84
N SER A 764 27.09 2.04 -9.46
CA SER A 764 27.29 0.91 -10.37
C SER A 764 25.96 0.46 -11.01
N ALA A 765 24.89 0.37 -10.21
CA ALA A 765 23.55 0.03 -10.69
C ALA A 765 23.04 1.02 -11.76
N ALA A 766 23.21 2.32 -11.53
CA ALA A 766 22.87 3.36 -12.50
C ALA A 766 23.67 3.21 -13.81
N THR A 767 24.98 2.99 -13.73
CA THR A 767 25.83 2.74 -14.92
C THR A 767 25.35 1.53 -15.72
N VAL A 768 24.96 0.44 -15.04
CA VAL A 768 24.45 -0.80 -15.65
C VAL A 768 23.13 -0.58 -16.41
N VAL A 769 22.23 0.27 -15.91
CA VAL A 769 20.95 0.59 -16.58
C VAL A 769 21.13 1.56 -17.74
N TYR A 770 21.76 2.70 -17.47
CA TYR A 770 21.67 3.86 -18.37
C TYR A 770 22.51 3.69 -19.65
N ILE A 771 23.58 2.89 -19.62
CA ILE A 771 24.37 2.62 -20.84
C ILE A 771 23.51 1.83 -21.86
N PRO A 772 22.98 0.62 -21.58
CA PRO A 772 22.06 -0.06 -22.50
C PRO A 772 20.83 0.76 -22.88
N LEU A 773 20.27 1.54 -21.96
CA LEU A 773 19.10 2.39 -22.25
C LEU A 773 19.36 3.38 -23.40
N TYR A 774 20.57 3.93 -23.52
CA TYR A 774 20.96 4.83 -24.62
C TYR A 774 21.55 4.10 -25.84
N PHE A 775 22.27 2.98 -25.64
CA PHE A 775 23.03 2.33 -26.73
C PHE A 775 22.33 1.14 -27.41
N VAL A 776 21.34 0.50 -26.78
CA VAL A 776 20.50 -0.52 -27.43
C VAL A 776 19.58 0.08 -28.51
N PRO A 777 18.89 1.22 -28.30
CA PRO A 777 18.10 1.86 -29.36
C PRO A 777 18.99 2.29 -30.52
N LEU A 778 20.18 2.81 -30.21
CA LEU A 778 21.18 3.22 -31.20
C LEU A 778 21.59 2.04 -32.09
N TYR A 779 21.87 0.86 -31.52
CA TYR A 779 22.13 -0.34 -32.31
C TYR A 779 20.96 -0.66 -33.27
N PHE A 780 19.72 -0.61 -32.79
CA PHE A 780 18.55 -0.97 -33.59
C PHE A 780 18.27 0.03 -34.72
N GLN A 781 18.32 1.33 -34.44
CA GLN A 781 18.16 2.37 -35.47
C GLN A 781 19.25 2.26 -36.55
N PHE A 782 20.52 2.01 -36.20
CA PHE A 782 21.61 1.94 -37.18
C PHE A 782 21.69 0.63 -37.95
N VAL A 783 21.46 -0.51 -37.30
CA VAL A 783 21.68 -1.84 -37.90
C VAL A 783 20.43 -2.41 -38.55
N LYS A 784 19.26 -2.17 -37.97
CA LYS A 784 17.98 -2.70 -38.46
C LYS A 784 17.14 -1.64 -39.17
N ASN A 785 17.60 -0.38 -39.21
CA ASN A 785 16.88 0.75 -39.79
C ASN A 785 15.47 0.92 -39.18
N ASP A 786 15.38 0.63 -37.88
CA ASP A 786 14.17 0.82 -37.08
C ASP A 786 13.90 2.31 -36.87
N SER A 787 12.62 2.69 -36.78
CA SER A 787 12.27 4.06 -36.40
C SER A 787 12.63 4.34 -34.92
N PRO A 788 12.82 5.61 -34.53
CA PRO A 788 12.84 6.04 -33.14
C PRO A 788 11.79 5.38 -32.23
N PHE A 789 10.54 5.22 -32.68
CA PHE A 789 9.48 4.52 -31.94
C PHE A 789 9.69 3.00 -31.87
N ASP A 790 9.99 2.34 -33.00
CA ASP A 790 10.28 0.90 -33.02
C ASP A 790 11.45 0.54 -32.09
N ALA A 791 12.53 1.33 -32.16
CA ALA A 791 13.68 1.18 -31.28
C ALA A 791 13.34 1.43 -29.79
N ALA A 792 12.27 2.17 -29.48
CA ALA A 792 11.80 2.37 -28.10
C ALA A 792 10.99 1.15 -27.62
N ILE A 793 10.17 0.55 -28.48
CA ILE A 793 9.50 -0.74 -28.20
C ILE A 793 10.55 -1.82 -27.91
N ARG A 794 11.68 -1.81 -28.62
CA ARG A 794 12.79 -2.76 -28.39
C ARG A 794 13.54 -2.58 -27.06
N LEU A 795 13.33 -1.49 -26.32
CA LEU A 795 13.81 -1.35 -24.93
C LEU A 795 12.92 -2.04 -23.89
N LEU A 796 11.65 -2.31 -24.21
CA LEU A 796 10.70 -2.90 -23.24
C LEU A 796 11.24 -4.14 -22.50
N PRO A 797 11.98 -5.08 -23.12
CA PRO A 797 12.56 -6.22 -22.41
C PRO A 797 13.55 -5.83 -21.29
N LEU A 798 14.38 -4.78 -21.50
CA LEU A 798 15.28 -4.26 -20.46
C LEU A 798 14.47 -3.69 -19.30
N VAL A 799 13.49 -2.85 -19.63
CA VAL A 799 12.78 -2.04 -18.65
C VAL A 799 11.78 -2.88 -17.83
N PHE A 800 11.02 -3.78 -18.46
CA PHE A 800 10.16 -4.71 -17.73
C PHE A 800 10.97 -5.63 -16.81
N ALA A 801 12.11 -6.15 -17.29
CA ALA A 801 13.01 -6.97 -16.48
C ALA A 801 13.55 -6.19 -15.26
N GLN A 802 13.89 -4.92 -15.43
CA GLN A 802 14.29 -4.03 -14.34
C GLN A 802 13.17 -3.80 -13.32
N VAL A 803 11.96 -3.48 -13.77
CA VAL A 803 10.79 -3.30 -12.88
C VAL A 803 10.49 -4.58 -12.10
N VAL A 804 10.54 -5.75 -12.75
CA VAL A 804 10.40 -7.05 -12.08
C VAL A 804 11.51 -7.27 -11.04
N GLY A 805 12.76 -6.96 -11.37
CA GLY A 805 13.89 -7.05 -10.44
C GLY A 805 13.72 -6.16 -9.19
N VAL A 806 13.25 -4.92 -9.36
CA VAL A 806 12.97 -3.99 -8.26
C VAL A 806 11.85 -4.51 -7.36
N ILE A 807 10.75 -4.98 -7.95
CA ILE A 807 9.60 -5.53 -7.20
C ILE A 807 10.00 -6.81 -6.45
N LEU A 808 10.73 -7.73 -7.10
CA LEU A 808 11.23 -8.95 -6.45
C LEU A 808 12.14 -8.62 -5.27
N SER A 809 13.11 -7.71 -5.46
CA SER A 809 14.02 -7.28 -4.41
C SER A 809 13.26 -6.64 -3.24
N GLY A 810 12.39 -5.65 -3.49
CA GLY A 810 11.60 -5.01 -2.44
C GLY A 810 10.68 -5.97 -1.66
N ALA A 811 9.94 -6.83 -2.37
CA ALA A 811 8.97 -7.73 -1.74
C ALA A 811 9.64 -8.90 -0.99
N LEU A 812 10.72 -9.45 -1.52
CA LEU A 812 11.38 -10.63 -0.96
C LEU A 812 12.51 -10.30 0.00
N MET A 813 13.22 -9.17 -0.13
CA MET A 813 14.24 -8.76 0.85
C MET A 813 13.65 -8.56 2.24
N ASN A 814 12.44 -8.02 2.34
CA ASN A 814 11.69 -7.89 3.59
C ASN A 814 11.30 -9.25 4.20
N LYS A 815 11.01 -10.27 3.39
CA LYS A 815 10.67 -11.63 3.87
C LYS A 815 11.89 -12.46 4.23
N VAL A 816 12.92 -12.43 3.39
CA VAL A 816 14.20 -13.15 3.57
C VAL A 816 15.03 -12.52 4.69
N GLY A 817 14.91 -11.21 4.88
CA GLY A 817 15.62 -10.44 5.90
C GLY A 817 17.10 -10.22 5.60
N TYR A 818 17.63 -10.58 4.44
CA TYR A 818 19.03 -10.34 4.07
C TYR A 818 19.13 -9.53 2.78
N TYR A 819 19.94 -8.46 2.78
CA TYR A 819 20.17 -7.63 1.60
C TYR A 819 21.30 -8.14 0.69
N LEU A 820 22.36 -8.71 1.27
CA LEU A 820 23.55 -9.19 0.54
C LEU A 820 23.25 -10.09 -0.69
N PRO A 821 22.35 -11.09 -0.64
CA PRO A 821 22.09 -11.96 -1.79
C PRO A 821 21.59 -11.22 -3.03
N TRP A 822 20.88 -10.10 -2.85
CA TRP A 822 20.30 -9.30 -3.93
C TRP A 822 21.38 -8.56 -4.73
N TYR A 823 22.39 -8.01 -4.05
CA TYR A 823 23.54 -7.39 -4.71
C TYR A 823 24.43 -8.44 -5.41
N VAL A 824 24.62 -9.63 -4.82
CA VAL A 824 25.38 -10.71 -5.45
C VAL A 824 24.68 -11.21 -6.72
N ALA A 825 23.40 -11.57 -6.64
CA ALA A 825 22.63 -12.04 -7.79
C ALA A 825 22.50 -10.95 -8.86
N GLY A 826 22.19 -9.71 -8.45
CA GLY A 826 22.11 -8.57 -9.34
C GLY A 826 23.43 -8.27 -10.06
N GLY A 827 24.55 -8.31 -9.35
CA GLY A 827 25.89 -8.15 -9.91
C GLY A 827 26.24 -9.24 -10.92
N ILE A 828 25.93 -10.51 -10.63
CA ILE A 828 26.15 -11.64 -11.56
C ILE A 828 25.33 -11.45 -12.84
N PHE A 829 24.03 -11.15 -12.73
CA PHE A 829 23.19 -10.90 -13.90
C PHE A 829 23.65 -9.66 -14.70
N SER A 830 24.08 -8.59 -14.03
CA SER A 830 24.65 -7.40 -14.68
C SER A 830 25.94 -7.73 -15.44
N LEU A 831 26.86 -8.48 -14.81
CA LEU A 831 28.13 -8.90 -15.39
C LEU A 831 27.92 -9.79 -16.61
N VAL A 832 27.07 -10.82 -16.50
CA VAL A 832 26.77 -11.76 -17.59
C VAL A 832 26.04 -11.05 -18.72
N GLY A 833 25.01 -10.25 -18.42
CA GLY A 833 24.26 -9.48 -19.41
C GLY A 833 25.15 -8.49 -20.16
N GLY A 834 25.99 -7.73 -19.46
CA GLY A 834 26.98 -6.83 -20.07
C GLY A 834 28.02 -7.58 -20.92
N SER A 835 28.46 -8.75 -20.48
CA SER A 835 29.41 -9.61 -21.22
C SER A 835 28.80 -10.19 -22.51
N LEU A 836 27.48 -10.42 -22.53
CA LEU A 836 26.76 -10.85 -23.72
C LEU A 836 26.46 -9.68 -24.66
N LEU A 837 26.09 -8.51 -24.14
CA LEU A 837 25.95 -7.28 -24.93
C LEU A 837 27.28 -6.86 -25.60
N TYR A 838 28.42 -7.02 -24.91
CA TYR A 838 29.77 -6.81 -25.49
C TYR A 838 30.08 -7.72 -26.69
N ARG A 839 29.37 -8.85 -26.83
CA ARG A 839 29.54 -9.78 -27.97
C ARG A 839 28.58 -9.52 -29.13
N VAL A 840 27.74 -8.49 -29.05
CA VAL A 840 26.80 -8.13 -30.12
C VAL A 840 27.59 -7.68 -31.36
N ASN A 841 27.15 -8.16 -32.51
CA ASN A 841 27.66 -7.83 -33.84
C ASN A 841 26.48 -7.63 -34.81
N ILE A 842 26.74 -7.20 -36.05
CA ILE A 842 25.71 -6.84 -37.04
C ILE A 842 24.73 -7.99 -37.36
N ASP A 843 25.23 -9.23 -37.31
CA ASP A 843 24.51 -10.48 -37.58
C ASP A 843 23.76 -11.02 -36.35
N THR A 844 23.88 -10.37 -35.18
CA THR A 844 23.24 -10.84 -33.95
C THR A 844 21.73 -10.71 -34.06
N ASN A 845 21.03 -11.83 -33.79
CA ASN A 845 19.57 -11.89 -33.80
C ASN A 845 18.97 -11.00 -32.71
N SER A 846 17.95 -10.21 -33.05
CA SER A 846 17.26 -9.31 -32.13
C SER A 846 16.74 -10.02 -30.86
N SER A 847 16.33 -11.30 -30.97
CA SER A 847 15.90 -12.09 -29.81
C SER A 847 17.02 -12.35 -28.80
N ALA A 848 18.27 -12.50 -29.25
CA ALA A 848 19.42 -12.64 -28.37
C ALA A 848 19.69 -11.34 -27.62
N ILE A 849 19.62 -10.19 -28.32
CA ILE A 849 19.75 -8.85 -27.72
C ILE A 849 18.66 -8.63 -26.65
N TYR A 850 17.42 -9.05 -26.90
CA TYR A 850 16.36 -8.99 -25.88
C TYR A 850 16.69 -9.86 -24.66
N GLY A 851 17.20 -11.08 -24.86
CA GLY A 851 17.64 -11.95 -23.76
C GLY A 851 18.76 -11.32 -22.93
N TYR A 852 19.72 -10.67 -23.58
CA TYR A 852 20.83 -9.97 -22.90
C TYR A 852 20.32 -8.74 -22.14
N SER A 853 19.42 -7.97 -22.75
CA SER A 853 18.72 -6.84 -22.12
C SER A 853 17.90 -7.26 -20.90
N VAL A 854 17.23 -8.43 -20.94
CA VAL A 854 16.51 -8.98 -19.78
C VAL A 854 17.47 -9.32 -18.63
N LEU A 855 18.66 -9.87 -18.92
CA LEU A 855 19.67 -10.14 -17.88
C LEU A 855 20.19 -8.85 -17.25
N VAL A 856 20.47 -7.82 -18.04
CA VAL A 856 20.93 -6.52 -17.50
C VAL A 856 19.81 -5.80 -16.74
N GLY A 857 18.58 -5.85 -17.24
CA GLY A 857 17.39 -5.32 -16.59
C GLY A 857 17.15 -5.99 -15.23
N LEU A 858 16.97 -7.32 -15.19
CA LEU A 858 16.82 -8.05 -13.93
C LEU A 858 18.00 -7.80 -12.99
N GLY A 859 19.22 -7.86 -13.51
CA GLY A 859 20.44 -7.66 -12.74
C GLY A 859 20.44 -6.34 -12.00
N SER A 860 20.35 -5.23 -12.72
CA SER A 860 20.25 -3.89 -12.12
C SER A 860 19.03 -3.72 -11.23
N GLY A 861 17.86 -4.21 -11.65
CA GLY A 861 16.61 -4.11 -10.90
C GLY A 861 16.72 -4.68 -9.48
N LEU A 862 17.43 -5.78 -9.30
CA LEU A 862 17.61 -6.43 -8.00
C LEU A 862 18.33 -5.57 -6.95
N TYR A 863 19.10 -4.54 -7.34
CA TYR A 863 19.87 -3.72 -6.39
C TYR A 863 19.82 -2.19 -6.59
N VAL A 864 19.34 -1.68 -7.73
CA VAL A 864 19.33 -0.23 -8.04
C VAL A 864 18.53 0.61 -7.02
N GLN A 865 17.44 0.07 -6.48
CA GLN A 865 16.67 0.72 -5.41
C GLN A 865 17.00 0.21 -4.00
N ALA A 866 17.76 -0.89 -3.87
CA ALA A 866 18.02 -1.54 -2.58
C ALA A 866 18.82 -0.67 -1.60
N SER A 867 19.66 0.24 -2.10
CA SER A 867 20.53 1.04 -1.25
C SER A 867 19.78 2.09 -0.42
N TYR A 868 18.61 2.57 -0.86
CA TYR A 868 17.80 3.52 -0.09
C TYR A 868 17.23 2.94 1.22
N PRO A 869 16.44 1.84 1.23
CA PRO A 869 15.91 1.28 2.47
C PRO A 869 17.00 0.67 3.34
N VAL A 870 18.01 0.00 2.75
CA VAL A 870 19.11 -0.60 3.53
C VAL A 870 19.90 0.47 4.27
N ALA A 871 20.20 1.62 3.64
CA ALA A 871 20.93 2.69 4.31
C ALA A 871 20.09 3.39 5.41
N GLN A 872 18.78 3.52 5.22
CA GLN A 872 17.87 4.07 6.25
C GLN A 872 17.83 3.22 7.51
N LEU A 873 17.82 1.88 7.38
CA LEU A 873 17.85 0.94 8.51
C LEU A 873 19.20 0.90 9.26
N LYS A 874 20.21 1.68 8.84
CA LYS A 874 21.56 1.71 9.40
C LYS A 874 21.91 2.99 10.15
N VAL A 875 20.97 3.92 10.29
CA VAL A 875 21.17 5.19 11.00
C VAL A 875 20.00 5.54 11.91
N ALA A 876 20.25 6.43 12.87
CA ALA A 876 19.18 7.04 13.65
C ALA A 876 18.25 7.87 12.75
N ALA A 877 16.98 7.98 13.13
CA ALA A 877 15.94 8.68 12.36
C ALA A 877 16.32 10.13 11.97
N SER A 878 17.08 10.83 12.82
CA SER A 878 17.58 12.19 12.57
C SER A 878 18.61 12.31 11.44
N GLU A 879 19.29 11.23 11.06
CA GLU A 879 20.29 11.22 9.98
C GLU A 879 19.73 10.64 8.67
N ILE A 880 18.51 10.10 8.66
CA ILE A 880 17.84 9.52 7.48
C ILE A 880 17.84 10.48 6.27
N PRO A 881 17.45 11.76 6.37
CA PRO A 881 17.43 12.66 5.22
C PRO A 881 18.81 12.86 4.58
N ARG A 882 19.87 12.93 5.41
CA ARG A 882 21.26 13.08 4.96
C ARG A 882 21.77 11.81 4.27
N VAL A 883 21.39 10.63 4.78
CA VAL A 883 21.70 9.33 4.14
C VAL A 883 21.00 9.20 2.78
N VAL A 884 19.70 9.53 2.71
CA VAL A 884 18.94 9.47 1.45
C VAL A 884 19.54 10.42 0.40
N ALA A 885 19.90 11.65 0.79
CA ALA A 885 20.59 12.59 -0.10
C ALA A 885 21.97 12.08 -0.58
N PHE A 886 22.74 11.42 0.30
CA PHE A 886 24.04 10.82 -0.02
C PHE A 886 23.90 9.65 -1.02
N ILE A 887 22.98 8.73 -0.78
CA ILE A 887 22.69 7.61 -1.69
C ILE A 887 22.15 8.12 -3.04
N GLY A 888 21.26 9.12 -3.01
CA GLY A 888 20.75 9.78 -4.23
C GLY A 888 21.85 10.47 -5.03
N TYR A 889 22.83 11.11 -4.37
CA TYR A 889 24.00 11.66 -5.07
C TYR A 889 24.80 10.56 -5.78
N GLY A 890 25.01 9.41 -5.13
CA GLY A 890 25.67 8.24 -5.74
C GLY A 890 24.95 7.73 -6.99
N HIS A 891 23.61 7.70 -6.97
CA HIS A 891 22.79 7.34 -8.13
C HIS A 891 23.09 8.26 -9.33
N ILE A 892 23.05 9.58 -9.14
CA ILE A 892 23.29 10.53 -10.23
C ILE A 892 24.76 10.57 -10.67
N VAL A 893 25.73 10.33 -9.77
CA VAL A 893 27.14 10.12 -10.10
C VAL A 893 27.29 8.97 -11.11
N GLY A 894 26.63 7.83 -10.84
CA GLY A 894 26.63 6.66 -11.73
C GLY A 894 26.06 6.93 -13.12
N ILE A 895 24.94 7.66 -13.21
CA ILE A 895 24.32 8.08 -14.48
C ILE A 895 25.28 9.00 -15.24
N THR A 896 25.75 10.07 -14.59
CA THR A 896 26.54 11.12 -15.23
C THR A 896 27.86 10.58 -15.76
N LEU A 897 28.65 9.90 -14.92
CA LEU A 897 29.96 9.38 -15.32
C LEU A 897 29.82 8.22 -16.31
N GLY A 898 28.84 7.34 -16.11
CA GLY A 898 28.56 6.23 -17.02
C GLY A 898 28.27 6.70 -18.45
N LEU A 899 27.35 7.65 -18.62
CA LEU A 899 27.02 8.24 -19.93
C LEU A 899 28.15 9.10 -20.50
N THR A 900 28.87 9.85 -19.65
CA THR A 900 30.02 10.68 -20.06
C THR A 900 31.15 9.85 -20.66
N ILE A 901 31.53 8.76 -19.97
CA ILE A 901 32.60 7.88 -20.42
C ILE A 901 32.15 7.07 -21.64
N SER A 902 30.98 6.42 -21.60
CA SER A 902 30.49 5.62 -22.74
C SER A 902 30.25 6.46 -24.00
N GLY A 903 29.69 7.66 -23.89
CA GLY A 903 29.52 8.58 -25.02
C GLY A 903 30.85 9.01 -25.65
N SER A 904 31.87 9.29 -24.82
CA SER A 904 33.21 9.64 -25.29
C SER A 904 33.94 8.45 -25.94
N VAL A 905 33.82 7.25 -25.35
CA VAL A 905 34.36 5.99 -25.93
C VAL A 905 33.72 5.71 -27.29
N PHE A 906 32.38 5.73 -27.37
CA PHE A 906 31.65 5.49 -28.62
C PHE A 906 32.05 6.46 -29.73
N LEU A 907 32.01 7.77 -29.46
CA LEU A 907 32.33 8.78 -30.47
C LEU A 907 33.77 8.64 -30.97
N ASN A 908 34.73 8.43 -30.07
CA ASN A 908 36.14 8.32 -30.44
C ASN A 908 36.43 7.03 -31.21
N GLU A 909 36.03 5.86 -30.69
CA GLU A 909 36.27 4.58 -31.38
C GLU A 909 35.56 4.49 -32.73
N ALA A 910 34.31 4.97 -32.83
CA ALA A 910 33.61 4.97 -34.11
C ALA A 910 34.29 5.91 -35.12
N THR A 911 34.73 7.09 -34.68
CA THR A 911 35.46 8.04 -35.54
C THR A 911 36.79 7.43 -36.02
N ASP A 912 37.56 6.80 -35.13
CA ASP A 912 38.86 6.24 -35.47
C ASP A 912 38.72 5.04 -36.44
N LYS A 913 37.87 4.07 -36.14
CA LYS A 913 37.62 2.90 -37.02
C LYS A 913 37.07 3.29 -38.40
N ILE A 914 36.15 4.25 -38.47
CA ILE A 914 35.63 4.73 -39.78
C ILE A 914 36.73 5.50 -40.53
N SER A 915 37.64 6.19 -39.84
CA SER A 915 38.78 6.86 -40.48
C SER A 915 39.78 5.86 -41.07
N GLU A 916 39.93 4.67 -40.49
CA GLU A 916 40.75 3.58 -41.05
C GLU A 916 40.11 3.00 -42.34
N ILE A 917 38.78 2.88 -42.40
CA ILE A 917 38.04 2.40 -43.58
C ILE A 917 38.00 3.46 -44.69
N LEU A 918 37.90 4.74 -44.33
CA LEU A 918 37.73 5.87 -45.25
C LEU A 918 38.87 6.91 -45.11
N PRO A 919 40.15 6.52 -45.30
CA PRO A 919 41.31 7.36 -44.97
C PRO A 919 41.46 8.62 -45.85
N LEU A 920 40.71 8.69 -46.97
CA LEU A 920 40.66 9.85 -47.86
C LEU A 920 39.66 10.93 -47.40
N LEU A 921 38.77 10.61 -46.45
CA LEU A 921 37.80 11.57 -45.93
C LEU A 921 38.35 12.31 -44.71
N PRO A 922 38.15 13.65 -44.60
CA PRO A 922 38.51 14.39 -43.39
C PRO A 922 37.77 13.83 -42.17
N ARG A 923 38.44 13.76 -41.00
CA ARG A 923 37.86 13.28 -39.72
C ARG A 923 36.50 13.90 -39.39
N LYS A 924 36.27 15.18 -39.74
CA LYS A 924 35.00 15.88 -39.54
C LYS A 924 33.85 15.38 -40.44
N VAL A 925 34.16 14.84 -41.62
CA VAL A 925 33.20 14.16 -42.50
C VAL A 925 32.94 12.74 -41.99
N VAL A 926 34.00 12.04 -41.58
CA VAL A 926 33.88 10.73 -40.90
C VAL A 926 32.99 10.80 -39.65
N GLN A 927 33.13 11.85 -38.83
CA GLN A 927 32.26 12.08 -37.68
C GLN A 927 30.78 12.15 -38.07
N LYS A 928 30.41 12.72 -39.23
CA LYS A 928 29.01 12.67 -39.71
C LYS A 928 28.50 11.25 -39.96
N GLY A 929 29.37 10.33 -40.37
CA GLY A 929 29.07 8.92 -40.55
C GLY A 929 28.79 8.16 -39.25
N VAL A 930 29.34 8.60 -38.11
CA VAL A 930 29.09 8.01 -36.78
C VAL A 930 27.62 8.12 -36.36
N THR A 931 26.86 9.05 -36.94
CA THR A 931 25.52 9.44 -36.46
C THR A 931 24.35 9.19 -37.41
N GLY A 932 24.59 8.70 -38.62
CA GLY A 932 23.53 8.49 -39.61
C GLY A 932 22.96 7.08 -39.59
N ALA A 933 21.72 6.90 -39.17
CA ALA A 933 20.95 5.69 -39.51
C ALA A 933 20.53 5.68 -41.00
N GLY A 934 20.44 6.85 -41.65
CA GLY A 934 19.99 6.95 -43.05
C GLY A 934 20.25 8.30 -43.74
N GLY A 935 21.39 8.95 -43.49
CA GLY A 935 21.73 10.26 -44.10
C GLY A 935 22.63 10.17 -45.34
N GLU A 936 22.72 11.28 -46.11
CA GLU A 936 23.51 11.46 -47.35
C GLU A 936 24.90 10.81 -47.32
N PHE A 937 25.58 10.81 -46.17
CA PHE A 937 26.90 10.18 -45.99
C PHE A 937 26.91 8.72 -46.48
N PHE A 938 25.88 7.93 -46.16
CA PHE A 938 25.77 6.53 -46.57
C PHE A 938 25.38 6.34 -48.04
N GLU A 939 24.97 7.41 -48.73
CA GLU A 939 24.77 7.44 -50.18
C GLU A 939 26.07 7.83 -50.91
N THR A 940 26.99 8.55 -50.26
CA THR A 940 28.28 8.96 -50.84
C THR A 940 29.37 7.88 -50.83
N ILE A 941 29.16 6.74 -50.17
CA ILE A 941 30.13 5.64 -50.03
C ILE A 941 29.63 4.36 -50.70
N SER A 942 30.54 3.45 -51.06
CA SER A 942 30.15 2.20 -51.74
C SER A 942 29.35 1.27 -50.80
N PRO A 943 28.54 0.33 -51.34
CA PRO A 943 27.83 -0.66 -50.51
C PRO A 943 28.74 -1.48 -49.60
N SER A 944 29.96 -1.83 -50.05
CA SER A 944 30.94 -2.55 -49.23
C SER A 944 31.50 -1.68 -48.09
N GLN A 945 31.82 -0.41 -48.39
CA GLN A 945 32.26 0.55 -47.37
C GLN A 945 31.16 0.81 -46.33
N ARG A 946 29.90 0.89 -46.77
CA ARG A 946 28.73 1.02 -45.88
C ARG A 946 28.63 -0.15 -44.90
N GLU A 947 28.84 -1.38 -45.35
CA GLU A 947 28.83 -2.56 -44.48
C GLU A 947 29.97 -2.54 -43.45
N GLU A 948 31.19 -2.18 -43.87
CA GLU A 948 32.34 -2.06 -42.97
C GLU A 948 32.17 -0.93 -41.94
N VAL A 949 31.62 0.21 -42.36
CA VAL A 949 31.28 1.33 -41.47
C VAL A 949 30.23 0.93 -40.43
N LEU A 950 29.17 0.20 -40.82
CA LEU A 950 28.17 -0.32 -39.88
C LEU A 950 28.80 -1.31 -38.89
N LYS A 951 29.69 -2.20 -39.35
CA LYS A 951 30.45 -3.10 -38.46
C LYS A 951 31.32 -2.34 -37.46
N ALA A 952 31.99 -1.26 -37.89
CA ALA A 952 32.78 -0.38 -37.02
C ALA A 952 31.92 0.33 -35.96
N ILE A 953 30.74 0.85 -36.34
CA ILE A 953 29.77 1.47 -35.41
C ILE A 953 29.29 0.44 -34.38
N VAL A 954 28.88 -0.75 -34.82
CA VAL A 954 28.42 -1.82 -33.92
C VAL A 954 29.53 -2.25 -32.95
N GLN A 955 30.76 -2.44 -33.41
CA GLN A 955 31.87 -2.77 -32.52
C GLN A 955 32.12 -1.66 -31.47
N SER A 956 31.95 -0.39 -31.86
CA SER A 956 32.10 0.75 -30.96
C SER A 956 30.98 0.81 -29.92
N ILE A 957 29.74 0.46 -30.30
CA ILE A 957 28.61 0.26 -29.36
C ILE A 957 28.93 -0.91 -28.42
N SER A 958 29.39 -2.05 -28.95
CA SER A 958 29.70 -3.21 -28.13
C SER A 958 30.79 -2.91 -27.09
N ASN A 959 31.80 -2.11 -27.46
CA ASN A 959 32.86 -1.67 -26.56
C ASN A 959 32.36 -0.80 -25.39
N VAL A 960 31.25 -0.06 -25.50
CA VAL A 960 30.72 0.70 -24.33
C VAL A 960 30.20 -0.20 -23.22
N TYR A 961 29.80 -1.44 -23.53
CA TYR A 961 29.32 -2.40 -22.54
C TYR A 961 30.42 -2.93 -21.62
N VAL A 962 31.70 -2.67 -21.91
CA VAL A 962 32.80 -2.90 -20.96
C VAL A 962 32.57 -2.15 -19.64
N MET A 963 31.93 -0.97 -19.68
CA MET A 963 31.55 -0.24 -18.47
C MET A 963 30.44 -0.94 -17.66
N VAL A 964 29.52 -1.66 -18.33
CA VAL A 964 28.48 -2.48 -17.69
C VAL A 964 29.10 -3.72 -17.04
N ILE A 965 30.06 -4.36 -17.71
CA ILE A 965 30.86 -5.47 -17.16
C ILE A 965 31.63 -5.01 -15.93
N ALA A 966 32.34 -3.88 -16.02
CA ALA A 966 33.12 -3.32 -14.93
C ALA A 966 32.23 -2.96 -13.72
N ALA A 967 31.09 -2.31 -13.94
CA ALA A 967 30.13 -2.00 -12.89
C ALA A 967 29.56 -3.27 -12.23
N GLY A 968 29.20 -4.30 -13.01
CA GLY A 968 28.78 -5.60 -12.47
C GLY A 968 29.87 -6.30 -11.65
N ALA A 969 31.13 -6.24 -12.10
CA ALA A 969 32.28 -6.77 -11.38
C ALA A 969 32.55 -6.00 -10.07
N VAL A 970 32.42 -4.68 -10.07
CA VAL A 970 32.49 -3.83 -8.87
C VAL A 970 31.39 -4.19 -7.89
N THR A 971 30.14 -4.31 -8.34
CA THR A 971 29.00 -4.77 -7.51
C THR A 971 29.31 -6.08 -6.79
N ILE A 972 29.81 -7.11 -7.51
CA ILE A 972 30.20 -8.40 -6.92
C ILE A 972 31.38 -8.25 -5.96
N THR A 973 32.40 -7.48 -6.33
CA THR A 973 33.60 -7.27 -5.50
C THR A 973 33.25 -6.60 -4.17
N LEU A 974 32.38 -5.59 -4.22
CA LEU A 974 31.89 -4.88 -3.04
C LEU A 974 31.03 -5.77 -2.12
N CYS A 975 30.38 -6.81 -2.65
CA CYS A 975 29.63 -7.77 -1.82
C CYS A 975 30.53 -8.54 -0.83
N PHE A 976 31.81 -8.74 -1.12
CA PHE A 976 32.75 -9.38 -0.17
C PHE A 976 33.03 -8.50 1.07
N PHE A 977 32.79 -7.19 0.99
CA PHE A 977 32.97 -6.24 2.09
C PHE A 977 31.65 -5.86 2.78
N MET A 978 30.51 -6.34 2.28
CA MET A 978 29.20 -6.16 2.91
C MET A 978 29.04 -7.13 4.09
N LYS A 979 28.48 -6.65 5.19
CA LYS A 979 28.10 -7.51 6.31
C LYS A 979 27.00 -8.49 5.91
N ARG A 980 27.11 -9.72 6.40
CA ARG A 980 26.06 -10.74 6.31
C ARG A 980 25.23 -10.72 7.58
N GLU A 981 24.24 -9.86 7.60
CA GLU A 981 23.38 -9.62 8.76
C GLU A 981 21.90 -9.57 8.37
N LYS A 982 21.03 -9.91 9.32
CA LYS A 982 19.59 -9.86 9.12
C LYS A 982 19.11 -8.43 9.35
N LEU A 983 18.41 -7.84 8.38
CA LEU A 983 17.71 -6.58 8.52
C LEU A 983 16.73 -6.67 9.71
N PRO A 984 16.66 -5.64 10.58
CA PRO A 984 15.72 -5.63 11.69
C PRO A 984 14.30 -5.66 11.13
N THR A 985 13.56 -6.73 11.42
CA THR A 985 12.13 -6.81 11.13
C THR A 985 11.40 -5.78 11.98
N GLN A 986 10.41 -5.09 11.40
CA GLN A 986 9.66 -3.98 12.01
C GLN A 986 8.77 -4.38 13.23
N LYS A 987 9.02 -5.55 13.83
CA LYS A 987 8.51 -6.03 15.12
C LYS A 987 9.68 -6.20 16.10
N THR A 988 10.31 -5.10 16.51
CA THR A 988 10.98 -4.90 17.81
C THR A 988 11.60 -3.51 17.87
N SER A 989 10.84 -2.56 18.42
CA SER A 989 11.39 -1.36 19.06
C SER A 989 11.03 -1.38 20.54
N SER A 990 11.34 -2.50 21.21
CA SER A 990 11.65 -2.43 22.64
C SER A 990 12.95 -1.63 22.76
N VAL A 991 12.92 -0.56 23.56
CA VAL A 991 14.09 0.28 23.80
C VAL A 991 15.13 -0.56 24.55
N SER A 992 16.17 -1.03 23.86
CA SER A 992 17.32 -1.65 24.51
C SER A 992 18.21 -0.54 25.08
N THR A 993 18.04 -0.26 26.37
CA THR A 993 18.87 0.66 27.14
C THR A 993 20.27 0.06 27.35
N GLU A 994 21.10 0.02 26.30
CA GLU A 994 22.51 -0.32 26.45
C GLU A 994 23.22 0.78 27.25
N THR A 995 23.63 0.41 28.45
CA THR A 995 24.26 1.31 29.42
C THR A 995 25.72 1.50 29.05
N ILE A 996 26.04 2.58 28.33
CA ILE A 996 27.43 3.01 28.15
C ILE A 996 27.93 3.58 29.49
N THR A 997 28.72 2.79 30.19
CA THR A 997 29.46 3.19 31.38
C THR A 997 30.75 3.89 30.96
N GLU A 998 30.70 5.20 30.70
CA GLU A 998 31.92 6.00 30.61
C GLU A 998 32.42 6.40 32.01
N SER A 999 33.63 5.94 32.32
CA SER A 999 34.33 6.22 33.57
C SER A 999 34.85 7.65 33.61
N VAL A 1000 34.15 8.54 34.31
CA VAL A 1000 34.72 9.84 34.72
C VAL A 1000 35.60 9.63 35.94
N VAL A 1001 36.87 9.32 35.72
CA VAL A 1001 37.92 9.60 36.71
C VAL A 1001 38.18 11.09 36.62
N GLY A 1002 37.79 11.82 37.67
CA GLY A 1002 38.16 13.22 37.79
C GLY A 1002 39.62 13.33 38.23
N ASP A 1003 40.36 14.22 37.58
CA ASP A 1003 41.50 14.90 38.19
C ASP A 1003 41.30 16.40 37.99
N GLY A 1004 41.35 17.13 39.10
CA GLY A 1004 41.44 18.58 39.11
C GLY A 1004 42.81 19.00 39.64
N THR A 1005 43.16 20.26 39.37
CA THR A 1005 44.36 21.01 39.80
C THR A 1005 45.58 21.00 38.87
N SER A 1006 46.21 22.18 38.85
CA SER A 1006 47.33 22.69 38.02
C SER A 1006 47.12 22.72 36.50
#